data_AF-A0A3A0E1E1-F1
#
_entry.id   AF-A0A3A0E1E1-F1
#
_cell.length_a   1.000
_cell.length_b   1.000
_cell.length_c   1.000
_cell.angle_alpha   90.00
_cell.angle_beta   90.00
_cell.angle_gamma   90.00
#
_symmetry.space_group_name_H-M   'P 1'
#
loop_
_entity.id
_entity.type
_entity.pdbx_description
1 polymer ?
#
loop_
_entity_poly.entity_id
_entity_poly.type
_entity_poly.pdbx_seq_one_letter_code
_entity_poly.pdbx_strand_id
1 'polypeptide(L)'
;MAAGTACVRGWKSSGTCSCRRHRRWPPQSSKPRPRGRRLISRFVLWKRRWRRRFSRTRWVARLLSRDVSAPHSDEPGLVIVQIDGLSRTQLDAALAKGRMPFLRKLIRRRYFEQLSFYSGLPATTPAVQAEVMYGTPTAVPAFQYLHRDSGKTRLMYETEAVRQVSQRLAAEHQPLLEGGRSYSNIYAGGAAEARLCAETMDLKTLRQMAQPWKLVVVLCLYFPTIIRVAALALLELFIALGDMVIGLIGKEHWRAELQSITSRVAVSIAMREWLRVMVKLSIEEGAPVIYANFLGYDEQAHRRGPGSAFAHWVLKGIDDVVRDVFRSARKSDVRDYEVVVFSDHGQEQSRIYELTRGCTIQVAAARAFNSGSLAGRKVRDLDNYGKRGPETDERARRLLRIQRGRIEPPQASPEELASDIIVTALGPLGHIYLPVSASDEEKAAYARALVHDEHAPLVLYLDSDGQVMTRHAAGLFRIPQDASEVLGADHPFLHDAAADLVRLCRHPDAGDLVLSGWVVGQAPVTFVQENGAHGSVGREETRGFALAPHALHLRHRRAAGGEAYIRGRDLYRAAWRFLHPGRPLRRHAHDDAATDHPESPALREHHAASPDGATSRPLRVMTYNIHSCLGIDGKVRPERIVSVIKSCRADVIALQEVDANRPRSRRHEQAKMIADALAMSHHYYAVSDWGGERYGLAIISAFPLEHVQSGHLTPADSLRRREARGALWVKIDAPQGSVNVINTHFGLARSERRRQATILLGIDWLGGISAAEPVILCGDMNAGPASPVCRSIGRRFRDAQTCAQNHRPQATFISTLPVRRLDHIFVSPHFTICSVMQPRSPTAQVASDHLPVCAELSLEQ
;
A
#
# COMPACT_ATOMS: atom_id res chain seq x y z
N MET A 1 -39.46 30.73 -41.06
CA MET A 1 -39.62 32.13 -41.53
C MET A 1 -39.92 33.02 -40.32
N ALA A 2 -39.83 34.35 -40.47
CA ALA A 2 -39.95 35.44 -39.46
C ALA A 2 -40.70 35.14 -38.14
N ALA A 3 -40.25 35.53 -36.93
CA ALA A 3 -39.77 36.84 -36.42
C ALA A 3 -40.90 37.87 -36.20
N GLY A 4 -40.93 38.53 -35.02
CA GLY A 4 -41.95 39.55 -34.70
C GLY A 4 -41.84 40.14 -33.28
N THR A 5 -41.14 41.27 -33.14
CA THR A 5 -41.08 42.12 -31.93
C THR A 5 -42.29 43.06 -31.80
N ALA A 6 -42.63 43.47 -30.58
CA ALA A 6 -43.43 44.67 -30.32
C ALA A 6 -42.82 45.52 -29.17
N CYS A 7 -43.04 46.85 -29.22
CA CYS A 7 -42.39 47.87 -28.38
C CYS A 7 -43.41 49.02 -28.10
N VAL A 8 -42.93 50.17 -27.58
CA VAL A 8 -43.64 51.43 -27.21
C VAL A 8 -44.20 51.41 -25.77
N ARG A 9 -43.74 52.18 -24.77
CA ARG A 9 -43.30 53.59 -24.55
C ARG A 9 -44.43 54.61 -24.32
N GLY A 10 -44.42 55.24 -23.14
CA GLY A 10 -45.14 56.47 -22.79
C GLY A 10 -44.21 57.56 -22.20
N TRP A 11 -44.61 58.83 -22.23
CA TRP A 11 -43.75 60.01 -22.01
C TRP A 11 -43.98 60.74 -20.67
N LYS A 12 -42.88 61.32 -20.14
CA LYS A 12 -42.64 62.72 -19.63
C LYS A 12 -43.83 63.52 -19.03
N SER A 13 -43.67 64.35 -17.98
CA SER A 13 -42.64 65.41 -17.84
C SER A 13 -42.46 66.02 -16.42
N SER A 14 -41.25 66.58 -16.17
CA SER A 14 -40.84 67.77 -15.34
C SER A 14 -41.64 68.21 -14.09
N GLY A 15 -41.06 68.54 -12.93
CA GLY A 15 -39.65 68.70 -12.45
C GLY A 15 -39.63 68.74 -10.90
N THR A 16 -38.76 69.37 -10.10
CA THR A 16 -37.51 70.19 -10.19
C THR A 16 -36.78 70.14 -8.81
N CYS A 17 -35.55 70.62 -8.53
CA CYS A 17 -34.26 70.60 -9.28
C CYS A 17 -33.07 71.02 -8.36
N SER A 18 -32.38 70.09 -7.64
CA SER A 18 -31.11 70.38 -6.94
C SER A 18 -30.30 69.11 -6.56
N CYS A 19 -29.17 68.86 -7.25
CA CYS A 19 -27.95 68.29 -6.65
C CYS A 19 -26.76 68.37 -7.65
N ARG A 20 -25.58 68.84 -7.20
CA ARG A 20 -24.41 69.06 -8.08
C ARG A 20 -23.46 67.85 -8.14
N ARG A 21 -23.12 67.45 -9.37
CA ARG A 21 -21.83 66.89 -9.83
C ARG A 21 -21.11 65.85 -8.92
N HIS A 22 -21.22 64.56 -9.27
CA HIS A 22 -20.11 63.62 -9.10
C HIS A 22 -19.43 63.32 -10.46
N ARG A 23 -18.13 63.62 -10.55
CA ARG A 23 -17.30 63.28 -11.72
C ARG A 23 -16.92 61.80 -11.67
N ARG A 24 -16.96 61.13 -12.82
CA ARG A 24 -16.41 59.78 -13.03
C ARG A 24 -14.93 59.74 -12.62
N TRP A 25 -14.54 58.67 -11.93
CA TRP A 25 -13.14 58.23 -11.79
C TRP A 25 -12.99 56.84 -12.43
N PRO A 26 -11.83 56.52 -13.04
CA PRO A 26 -11.60 55.26 -13.74
C PRO A 26 -11.41 54.07 -12.76
N PRO A 27 -11.55 52.82 -13.22
CA PRO A 27 -11.36 51.64 -12.37
C PRO A 27 -9.91 51.56 -11.87
N GLN A 28 -9.72 51.66 -10.55
CA GLN A 28 -8.40 51.43 -9.95
C GLN A 28 -8.01 49.95 -10.04
N SER A 29 -6.80 49.70 -10.52
CA SER A 29 -6.20 48.37 -10.62
C SER A 29 -5.92 47.76 -9.25
N SER A 30 -6.82 46.93 -8.75
CA SER A 30 -6.62 46.13 -7.54
C SER A 30 -5.68 44.95 -7.80
N LYS A 31 -4.37 45.23 -7.84
CA LYS A 31 -3.34 44.18 -7.74
C LYS A 31 -3.64 43.31 -6.51
N PRO A 32 -3.75 41.98 -6.62
CA PRO A 32 -4.03 41.13 -5.46
C PRO A 32 -2.88 41.24 -4.47
N ARG A 33 -3.15 41.74 -3.26
CA ARG A 33 -2.17 41.80 -2.16
C ARG A 33 -2.01 40.40 -1.54
N PRO A 34 -0.87 39.70 -1.68
CA PRO A 34 -0.68 38.41 -1.04
C PRO A 34 -0.32 38.61 0.44
N ARG A 35 -1.33 38.67 1.32
CA ARG A 35 -1.12 38.74 2.79
C ARG A 35 -1.82 37.64 3.59
N GLY A 36 -1.99 36.46 3.00
CA GLY A 36 -2.00 35.21 3.76
C GLY A 36 -0.60 34.96 4.32
N ARG A 37 -0.37 35.24 5.61
CA ARG A 37 0.95 35.07 6.24
C ARG A 37 1.30 33.58 6.35
N ARG A 38 2.21 33.13 5.48
CA ARG A 38 2.86 31.82 5.58
C ARG A 38 3.67 31.76 6.89
N LEU A 39 3.10 31.15 7.93
CA LEU A 39 3.81 30.78 9.17
C LEU A 39 4.50 29.39 9.05
N ILE A 40 4.84 28.96 7.84
CA ILE A 40 5.94 28.02 7.69
C ILE A 40 7.22 28.78 8.09
N SER A 41 7.92 28.28 9.11
CA SER A 41 9.18 28.86 9.59
C SER A 41 10.07 29.29 8.43
N ARG A 42 10.51 30.57 8.44
CA ARG A 42 11.36 31.14 7.37
C ARG A 42 12.60 30.27 7.11
N PHE A 43 13.13 29.64 8.14
CA PHE A 43 14.24 28.69 8.08
C PHE A 43 13.89 27.40 7.32
N VAL A 44 12.70 26.84 7.52
CA VAL A 44 12.21 25.66 6.79
C VAL A 44 12.04 25.97 5.31
N LEU A 45 11.43 27.12 4.96
CA LEU A 45 11.31 27.57 3.57
C LEU A 45 12.68 27.83 2.92
N TRP A 46 13.60 28.46 3.64
CA TRP A 46 14.97 28.71 3.18
C TRP A 46 15.75 27.41 2.92
N LYS A 47 15.72 26.46 3.87
CA LYS A 47 16.34 25.13 3.75
C LYS A 47 15.74 24.32 2.58
N ARG A 48 14.42 24.38 2.38
CA ARG A 48 13.73 23.77 1.22
C ARG A 48 14.15 24.43 -0.10
N ARG A 49 14.26 25.77 -0.16
CA ARG A 49 14.69 26.53 -1.35
C ARG A 49 16.13 26.21 -1.76
N TRP A 50 17.05 26.14 -0.79
CA TRP A 50 18.42 25.67 -1.02
C TRP A 50 18.46 24.22 -1.50
N ARG A 51 17.72 23.31 -0.85
CA ARG A 51 17.61 21.90 -1.30
C ARG A 51 17.18 21.77 -2.76
N ARG A 52 16.18 22.55 -3.21
CA ARG A 52 15.74 22.57 -4.62
C ARG A 52 16.85 23.02 -5.59
N ARG A 53 17.74 23.93 -5.19
CA ARG A 53 18.83 24.46 -6.04
C ARG A 53 19.99 23.44 -6.23
N PHE A 54 20.22 22.57 -5.25
CA PHE A 54 21.31 21.59 -5.23
C PHE A 54 20.85 20.11 -5.33
N SER A 55 19.59 19.83 -5.65
CA SER A 55 19.11 18.45 -5.87
C SER A 55 19.68 17.87 -7.17
N ARG A 56 20.58 16.88 -7.06
CA ARG A 56 21.15 16.15 -8.22
C ARG A 56 20.05 15.61 -9.14
N THR A 57 18.96 15.08 -8.59
CA THR A 57 17.83 14.55 -9.37
C THR A 57 17.11 15.63 -10.18
N ARG A 58 16.96 16.86 -9.65
CA ARG A 58 16.38 17.98 -10.43
C ARG A 58 17.33 18.53 -11.50
N TRP A 59 18.64 18.45 -11.28
CA TRP A 59 19.63 18.75 -12.32
C TRP A 59 19.54 17.75 -13.48
N VAL A 60 19.47 16.45 -13.18
CA VAL A 60 19.21 15.40 -14.19
C VAL A 60 17.87 15.64 -14.90
N ALA A 61 16.79 15.97 -14.17
CA ALA A 61 15.48 16.22 -14.76
C ALA A 61 15.49 17.35 -15.81
N ARG A 62 16.08 18.51 -15.45
CA ARG A 62 16.22 19.66 -16.34
C ARG A 62 17.05 19.34 -17.59
N LEU A 63 18.14 18.60 -17.42
CA LEU A 63 19.00 18.15 -18.51
C LEU A 63 18.29 17.17 -19.46
N LEU A 64 17.42 16.32 -18.93
CA LEU A 64 16.57 15.41 -19.70
C LEU A 64 15.32 16.10 -20.28
N SER A 65 15.20 17.42 -20.15
CA SER A 65 14.02 18.22 -20.55
C SER A 65 12.70 17.74 -19.92
N ARG A 66 12.75 17.14 -18.73
CA ARG A 66 11.57 16.64 -18.00
C ARG A 66 11.05 17.70 -17.03
N ASP A 67 9.73 17.86 -16.99
CA ASP A 67 9.11 18.94 -16.24
C ASP A 67 9.09 18.68 -14.72
N VAL A 68 10.02 19.33 -14.02
CA VAL A 68 10.07 19.42 -12.55
C VAL A 68 9.69 20.81 -12.03
N SER A 69 8.93 21.56 -12.84
CA SER A 69 8.36 22.87 -12.50
C SER A 69 7.09 22.76 -11.68
N ALA A 70 6.57 21.53 -11.50
CA ALA A 70 5.41 21.20 -10.69
C ALA A 70 5.36 22.05 -9.41
N PRO A 71 4.25 22.77 -9.16
CA PRO A 71 4.11 23.61 -7.98
C PRO A 71 4.16 22.73 -6.72
N HIS A 72 4.32 23.37 -5.57
CA HIS A 72 4.11 22.65 -4.31
C HIS A 72 2.63 22.30 -4.19
N SER A 73 2.30 21.03 -4.38
CA SER A 73 1.00 20.47 -4.01
C SER A 73 1.15 19.56 -2.78
N ASP A 74 0.08 19.48 -2.01
CA ASP A 74 -0.11 18.55 -0.90
C ASP A 74 -0.99 17.36 -1.31
N GLU A 75 -1.44 17.31 -2.57
CA GLU A 75 -2.20 16.18 -3.14
C GLU A 75 -1.56 14.82 -2.82
N PRO A 76 -2.38 13.76 -2.63
CA PRO A 76 -1.86 12.42 -2.42
C PRO A 76 -0.97 12.00 -3.59
N GLY A 77 0.08 11.26 -3.24
CA GLY A 77 0.88 10.52 -4.19
C GLY A 77 1.08 9.10 -3.66
N LEU A 78 1.17 8.11 -4.54
CA LEU A 78 1.40 6.72 -4.14
C LEU A 78 2.58 6.12 -4.92
N VAL A 79 3.53 5.53 -4.21
CA VAL A 79 4.58 4.71 -4.82
C VAL A 79 4.34 3.26 -4.42
N ILE A 80 4.05 2.41 -5.39
CA ILE A 80 3.91 0.97 -5.21
C ILE A 80 5.21 0.33 -5.68
N VAL A 81 5.91 -0.33 -4.75
CA VAL A 81 7.10 -1.13 -5.03
C VAL A 81 6.74 -2.60 -4.92
N GLN A 82 6.75 -3.29 -6.05
CA GLN A 82 6.64 -4.75 -6.10
C GLN A 82 8.05 -5.35 -6.05
N ILE A 83 8.26 -6.35 -5.19
CA ILE A 83 9.42 -7.24 -5.22
C ILE A 83 8.93 -8.55 -5.82
N ASP A 84 9.42 -8.93 -6.99
CA ASP A 84 8.92 -10.10 -7.71
C ASP A 84 9.32 -11.40 -6.99
N GLY A 85 8.40 -12.37 -6.92
CA GLY A 85 8.64 -13.73 -6.42
C GLY A 85 9.02 -13.93 -4.94
N LEU A 86 9.00 -12.90 -4.09
CA LEU A 86 9.47 -12.98 -2.69
C LEU A 86 8.36 -13.41 -1.72
N SER A 87 8.33 -14.71 -1.36
CA SER A 87 7.37 -15.23 -0.38
C SER A 87 7.53 -14.57 0.99
N ARG A 88 6.44 -14.58 1.77
CA ARG A 88 6.42 -14.07 3.15
C ARG A 88 7.48 -14.75 4.03
N THR A 89 7.60 -16.07 3.93
CA THR A 89 8.57 -16.86 4.71
C THR A 89 10.01 -16.48 4.35
N GLN A 90 10.30 -16.23 3.08
CA GLN A 90 11.61 -15.78 2.63
C GLN A 90 11.92 -14.33 3.04
N LEU A 91 10.93 -13.42 3.04
CA LEU A 91 11.07 -12.09 3.62
C LEU A 91 11.41 -12.17 5.11
N ASP A 92 10.64 -12.94 5.89
CA ASP A 92 10.83 -13.02 7.34
C ASP A 92 12.22 -13.63 7.67
N ALA A 93 12.67 -14.63 6.92
CA ALA A 93 14.04 -15.16 6.98
C ALA A 93 15.11 -14.11 6.62
N ALA A 94 14.90 -13.29 5.58
CA ALA A 94 15.81 -12.23 5.17
C ALA A 94 15.90 -11.09 6.20
N LEU A 95 14.78 -10.76 6.86
CA LEU A 95 14.71 -9.79 7.96
C LEU A 95 15.45 -10.31 9.20
N ALA A 96 15.25 -11.58 9.57
CA ALA A 96 15.95 -12.24 10.67
C ALA A 96 17.48 -12.23 10.43
N LYS A 97 17.92 -12.70 9.26
CA LYS A 97 19.34 -12.70 8.80
C LYS A 97 19.92 -11.30 8.53
N GLY A 98 19.15 -10.23 8.73
CA GLY A 98 19.60 -8.85 8.59
C GLY A 98 19.91 -8.39 7.16
N ARG A 99 19.40 -9.10 6.15
CA ARG A 99 19.61 -8.81 4.72
C ARG A 99 18.83 -7.59 4.23
N MET A 100 17.70 -7.27 4.87
CA MET A 100 16.88 -6.07 4.58
C MET A 100 16.78 -5.13 5.80
N PRO A 101 17.89 -4.48 6.22
CA PRO A 101 17.95 -3.70 7.45
C PRO A 101 17.07 -2.44 7.45
N PHE A 102 16.75 -1.84 6.30
CA PHE A 102 15.89 -0.67 6.22
C PHE A 102 14.40 -1.02 6.37
N LEU A 103 13.89 -2.03 5.66
CA LEU A 103 12.54 -2.56 5.87
C LEU A 103 12.36 -3.02 7.32
N ARG A 104 13.31 -3.79 7.87
CA ARG A 104 13.32 -4.19 9.30
C ARG A 104 13.19 -3.00 10.25
N LYS A 105 13.83 -1.87 9.92
CA LYS A 105 13.74 -0.63 10.71
C LYS A 105 12.37 0.03 10.60
N LEU A 106 11.71 0.02 9.43
CA LEU A 106 10.35 0.55 9.27
C LEU A 106 9.30 -0.32 9.97
N ILE A 107 9.43 -1.64 9.84
CA ILE A 107 8.63 -2.67 10.52
C ILE A 107 8.70 -2.50 12.04
N ARG A 108 9.91 -2.50 12.64
CA ARG A 108 10.08 -2.29 14.09
C ARG A 108 9.57 -0.93 14.58
N ARG A 109 9.44 0.05 13.68
CA ARG A 109 8.90 1.39 13.97
C ARG A 109 7.38 1.49 13.76
N ARG A 110 6.71 0.39 13.41
CA ARG A 110 5.26 0.30 13.11
C ARG A 110 4.79 1.30 12.04
N TYR A 111 5.67 1.63 11.09
CA TYR A 111 5.32 2.52 9.98
C TYR A 111 4.30 1.88 9.04
N PHE A 112 4.42 0.56 8.85
CA PHE A 112 3.52 -0.25 8.03
C PHE A 112 2.59 -1.11 8.90
N GLU A 113 1.41 -1.37 8.38
CA GLU A 113 0.67 -2.59 8.64
C GLU A 113 1.41 -3.74 7.91
N GLN A 114 1.57 -4.89 8.56
CA GLN A 114 2.17 -6.09 7.99
C GLN A 114 1.05 -7.10 7.74
N LEU A 115 0.87 -7.45 6.48
CA LEU A 115 -0.16 -8.37 6.01
C LEU A 115 0.51 -9.43 5.13
N SER A 116 -0.05 -10.65 5.11
CA SER A 116 0.21 -11.55 3.99
C SER A 116 -0.53 -11.07 2.75
N PHE A 117 0.03 -11.30 1.58
CA PHE A 117 -0.59 -10.98 0.29
C PHE A 117 -0.87 -12.31 -0.42
N TYR A 118 -2.15 -12.63 -0.57
CA TYR A 118 -2.59 -13.75 -1.39
C TYR A 118 -2.55 -13.34 -2.85
N SER A 119 -1.80 -14.06 -3.67
CA SER A 119 -1.62 -13.76 -5.09
C SER A 119 -2.91 -13.84 -5.91
N GLY A 120 -3.83 -14.74 -5.54
CA GLY A 120 -4.81 -15.28 -6.49
C GLY A 120 -4.17 -16.33 -7.41
N LEU A 121 -4.98 -17.00 -8.22
CA LEU A 121 -4.51 -17.98 -9.22
C LEU A 121 -4.75 -17.47 -10.66
N PRO A 122 -3.85 -17.78 -11.62
CA PRO A 122 -2.54 -18.41 -11.42
C PRO A 122 -1.59 -17.49 -10.63
N ALA A 123 -0.71 -18.06 -9.80
CA ALA A 123 0.22 -17.31 -8.95
C ALA A 123 1.38 -16.69 -9.78
N THR A 124 1.07 -15.73 -10.65
CA THR A 124 1.98 -15.17 -11.65
C THR A 124 1.86 -13.65 -11.75
N THR A 125 2.98 -12.96 -11.99
CA THR A 125 3.02 -11.51 -12.21
C THR A 125 1.90 -10.94 -13.11
N PRO A 126 1.56 -11.49 -14.29
CA PRO A 126 0.45 -10.98 -15.10
C PRO A 126 -0.91 -11.08 -14.41
N ALA A 127 -1.25 -12.20 -13.76
CA ALA A 127 -2.53 -12.32 -13.08
C ALA A 127 -2.63 -11.38 -11.87
N VAL A 128 -1.55 -11.26 -11.07
CA VAL A 128 -1.54 -10.35 -9.92
C VAL A 128 -1.55 -8.89 -10.35
N GLN A 129 -0.79 -8.51 -11.37
CA GLN A 129 -0.81 -7.12 -11.87
C GLN A 129 -2.15 -6.75 -12.50
N ALA A 130 -2.88 -7.69 -13.11
CA ALA A 130 -4.26 -7.46 -13.53
C ALA A 130 -5.16 -7.13 -12.33
N GLU A 131 -5.09 -7.94 -11.26
CA GLU A 131 -5.93 -7.72 -10.08
C GLU A 131 -5.55 -6.44 -9.30
N VAL A 132 -4.26 -6.09 -9.25
CA VAL A 132 -3.78 -4.86 -8.57
C VAL A 132 -4.00 -3.59 -9.41
N MET A 133 -3.92 -3.65 -10.75
CA MET A 133 -4.04 -2.46 -11.61
C MET A 133 -5.45 -2.23 -12.17
N TYR A 134 -6.28 -3.27 -12.27
CA TYR A 134 -7.63 -3.19 -12.84
C TYR A 134 -8.72 -3.75 -11.90
N GLY A 135 -8.35 -4.52 -10.86
CA GLY A 135 -9.29 -5.15 -9.94
C GLY A 135 -9.73 -6.57 -10.33
N THR A 136 -9.33 -7.05 -11.52
CA THR A 136 -9.80 -8.30 -12.13
C THR A 136 -8.96 -9.52 -11.70
N PRO A 137 -9.53 -10.48 -10.94
CA PRO A 137 -8.85 -11.73 -10.60
C PRO A 137 -8.77 -12.67 -11.80
N THR A 138 -7.71 -13.48 -11.89
CA THR A 138 -7.55 -14.53 -12.93
C THR A 138 -7.82 -14.01 -14.35
N ALA A 139 -7.22 -12.85 -14.69
CA ALA A 139 -7.40 -12.23 -16.01
C ALA A 139 -6.78 -13.01 -17.18
N VAL A 140 -5.89 -13.96 -16.86
CA VAL A 140 -5.25 -14.94 -17.73
C VAL A 140 -5.17 -16.28 -16.98
N PRO A 141 -5.16 -17.44 -17.66
CA PRO A 141 -5.15 -18.74 -16.99
C PRO A 141 -3.74 -19.18 -16.56
N ALA A 142 -2.70 -18.77 -17.30
CA ALA A 142 -1.30 -19.04 -16.99
C ALA A 142 -0.39 -17.95 -17.55
N PHE A 143 0.92 -18.05 -17.31
CA PHE A 143 1.92 -17.17 -17.95
C PHE A 143 2.10 -17.50 -19.44
N GLN A 144 1.93 -18.78 -19.82
CA GLN A 144 1.84 -19.26 -21.19
C GLN A 144 0.57 -20.11 -21.36
N TYR A 145 -0.22 -19.84 -22.40
CA TYR A 145 -1.50 -20.52 -22.65
C TYR A 145 -1.91 -20.45 -24.13
N LEU A 146 -2.85 -21.29 -24.56
CA LEU A 146 -3.47 -21.19 -25.89
C LEU A 146 -4.70 -20.27 -25.80
N HIS A 147 -4.69 -19.16 -26.56
CA HIS A 147 -5.87 -18.29 -26.67
C HIS A 147 -6.85 -18.87 -27.68
N ARG A 148 -7.98 -19.40 -27.20
CA ARG A 148 -8.87 -20.29 -27.97
C ARG A 148 -9.43 -19.60 -29.22
N ASP A 149 -9.99 -18.39 -29.07
CA ASP A 149 -10.62 -17.64 -30.17
C ASP A 149 -9.68 -17.33 -31.34
N SER A 150 -8.36 -17.29 -31.10
CA SER A 150 -7.37 -17.01 -32.15
C SER A 150 -6.49 -18.20 -32.52
N GLY A 151 -6.63 -19.35 -31.84
CA GLY A 151 -5.73 -20.50 -32.00
C GLY A 151 -4.24 -20.21 -31.74
N LYS A 152 -3.91 -19.15 -31.00
CA LYS A 152 -2.50 -18.70 -30.85
C LYS A 152 -1.97 -18.96 -29.45
N THR A 153 -0.77 -19.53 -29.36
CA THR A 153 -0.01 -19.62 -28.11
C THR A 153 0.38 -18.21 -27.69
N ARG A 154 0.00 -17.82 -26.47
CA ARG A 154 0.29 -16.52 -25.88
C ARG A 154 1.28 -16.70 -24.74
N LEU A 155 2.37 -15.94 -24.79
CA LEU A 155 3.29 -15.78 -23.67
C LEU A 155 3.11 -14.36 -23.08
N MET A 156 2.94 -14.24 -21.76
CA MET A 156 2.67 -12.95 -21.09
C MET A 156 3.89 -12.01 -20.98
N TYR A 157 4.88 -12.21 -21.85
CA TYR A 157 5.98 -11.29 -22.15
C TYR A 157 5.91 -10.70 -23.58
N GLU A 158 4.92 -11.10 -24.39
CA GLU A 158 4.72 -10.55 -25.73
C GLU A 158 3.87 -9.28 -25.73
N THR A 159 4.39 -8.26 -26.40
CA THR A 159 3.73 -6.96 -26.53
C THR A 159 2.36 -7.05 -27.22
N GLU A 160 2.13 -8.00 -28.12
CA GLU A 160 0.79 -8.18 -28.73
C GLU A 160 -0.19 -8.85 -27.74
N ALA A 161 0.18 -10.01 -27.18
CA ALA A 161 -0.64 -10.73 -26.21
C ALA A 161 -1.01 -9.86 -25.00
N VAL A 162 -0.01 -9.19 -24.41
CA VAL A 162 -0.19 -8.31 -23.26
C VAL A 162 -1.07 -7.09 -23.60
N ARG A 163 -0.96 -6.52 -24.82
CA ARG A 163 -1.86 -5.44 -25.25
C ARG A 163 -3.30 -5.91 -25.40
N GLN A 164 -3.54 -7.08 -25.97
CA GLN A 164 -4.90 -7.62 -26.14
C GLN A 164 -5.58 -7.80 -24.77
N VAL A 165 -4.89 -8.40 -23.79
CA VAL A 165 -5.40 -8.53 -22.42
C VAL A 165 -5.58 -7.16 -21.76
N SER A 166 -4.60 -6.25 -21.86
CA SER A 166 -4.68 -4.91 -21.26
C SER A 166 -5.82 -4.06 -21.82
N GLN A 167 -6.11 -4.17 -23.13
CA GLN A 167 -7.22 -3.49 -23.78
C GLN A 167 -8.59 -4.01 -23.31
N ARG A 168 -8.75 -5.33 -23.18
CA ARG A 168 -9.95 -5.94 -22.58
C ARG A 168 -10.17 -5.44 -21.15
N LEU A 169 -9.14 -5.52 -20.31
CA LEU A 169 -9.18 -5.03 -18.92
C LEU A 169 -9.48 -3.52 -18.82
N ALA A 170 -8.94 -2.69 -19.72
CA ALA A 170 -9.18 -1.25 -19.73
C ALA A 170 -10.56 -0.84 -20.32
N ALA A 171 -11.20 -1.72 -21.10
CA ALA A 171 -12.57 -1.52 -21.56
C ALA A 171 -13.59 -1.86 -20.45
N GLU A 172 -13.30 -2.91 -19.68
CA GLU A 172 -14.17 -3.42 -18.62
C GLU A 172 -13.97 -2.70 -17.27
N HIS A 173 -12.75 -2.24 -16.94
CA HIS A 173 -12.41 -1.72 -15.61
C HIS A 173 -11.58 -0.42 -15.64
N GLN A 174 -11.54 0.29 -14.51
CA GLN A 174 -10.79 1.56 -14.41
C GLN A 174 -9.29 1.30 -14.11
N PRO A 175 -8.37 1.76 -14.98
CA PRO A 175 -6.93 1.57 -14.77
C PRO A 175 -6.39 2.40 -13.58
N LEU A 176 -5.74 1.75 -12.61
CA LEU A 176 -5.21 2.38 -11.39
C LEU A 176 -4.14 3.44 -11.67
N LEU A 177 -3.34 3.28 -12.73
CA LEU A 177 -2.19 4.14 -13.02
C LEU A 177 -2.52 5.31 -13.94
N GLU A 178 -3.79 5.68 -14.12
CA GLU A 178 -4.23 6.85 -14.90
C GLU A 178 -3.39 8.12 -14.56
N GLY A 179 -2.70 8.69 -15.55
CA GLY A 179 -1.80 9.85 -15.38
C GLY A 179 -0.47 9.56 -14.65
N GLY A 180 -0.28 8.34 -14.16
CA GLY A 180 0.87 7.89 -13.36
C GLY A 180 2.08 7.42 -14.17
N ARG A 181 2.83 6.47 -13.59
CA ARG A 181 4.05 5.85 -14.16
C ARG A 181 4.07 4.34 -13.92
N SER A 182 4.44 3.57 -14.93
CA SER A 182 4.60 2.11 -14.88
C SER A 182 6.03 1.72 -15.28
N TYR A 183 6.76 1.00 -14.42
CA TYR A 183 8.17 0.66 -14.63
C TYR A 183 8.45 -0.83 -14.36
N SER A 184 9.03 -1.53 -15.36
CA SER A 184 9.39 -2.96 -15.30
C SER A 184 8.21 -3.92 -15.12
N ASN A 185 7.01 -3.54 -15.57
CA ASN A 185 5.75 -4.25 -15.36
C ASN A 185 5.33 -5.07 -16.60
N ILE A 186 4.33 -5.94 -16.44
CA ILE A 186 3.62 -6.53 -17.58
C ILE A 186 2.75 -5.46 -18.25
N TYR A 187 1.83 -4.86 -17.47
CA TYR A 187 0.88 -3.87 -17.97
C TYR A 187 1.32 -2.42 -17.74
N ALA A 188 0.87 -1.53 -18.61
CA ALA A 188 0.98 -0.09 -18.42
C ALA A 188 -0.01 0.41 -17.34
N GLY A 189 -1.14 -0.27 -17.14
CA GLY A 189 -2.13 0.08 -16.12
C GLY A 189 -2.75 1.47 -16.33
N GLY A 190 -2.81 1.96 -17.57
CA GLY A 190 -3.22 3.34 -17.91
C GLY A 190 -2.18 4.44 -17.65
N ALA A 191 -0.92 4.08 -17.35
CA ALA A 191 0.14 5.05 -17.08
C ALA A 191 0.46 5.96 -18.29
N ALA A 192 0.55 7.27 -18.02
CA ALA A 192 0.96 8.27 -19.00
C ALA A 192 2.41 8.08 -19.50
N GLU A 193 3.24 7.37 -18.74
CA GLU A 193 4.55 6.90 -19.17
C GLU A 193 4.80 5.50 -18.61
N ALA A 194 4.97 4.53 -19.51
CA ALA A 194 5.40 3.17 -19.19
C ALA A 194 6.79 2.89 -19.80
N ARG A 195 7.70 2.26 -19.04
CA ARG A 195 9.04 1.86 -19.54
C ARG A 195 9.47 0.50 -19.02
N LEU A 196 10.19 -0.24 -19.85
CA LEU A 196 10.49 -1.67 -19.63
C LEU A 196 9.19 -2.46 -19.33
N CYS A 197 8.10 -2.04 -19.96
CA CYS A 197 6.76 -2.58 -19.76
C CYS A 197 6.42 -3.46 -20.97
N ALA A 198 6.01 -4.72 -20.76
CA ALA A 198 5.78 -5.67 -21.84
C ALA A 198 4.75 -5.13 -22.86
N GLU A 199 3.68 -4.48 -22.37
CA GLU A 199 2.65 -3.81 -23.17
C GLU A 199 3.19 -2.70 -24.10
N THR A 200 4.23 -1.97 -23.70
CA THR A 200 4.70 -0.76 -24.42
C THR A 200 6.11 -0.87 -25.01
N MET A 201 6.70 -2.06 -25.02
CA MET A 201 8.02 -2.32 -25.62
C MET A 201 7.99 -2.20 -27.16
N ASP A 202 8.34 -1.02 -27.67
CA ASP A 202 8.65 -0.79 -29.09
C ASP A 202 10.14 -0.37 -29.26
N LEU A 203 10.74 -0.84 -30.36
CA LEU A 203 12.14 -0.63 -30.73
C LEU A 203 12.50 0.84 -31.00
N LYS A 204 11.50 1.69 -31.31
CA LYS A 204 11.71 3.14 -31.51
C LYS A 204 12.04 3.86 -30.19
N THR A 205 11.40 3.46 -29.08
CA THR A 205 11.49 4.15 -27.78
C THR A 205 12.88 4.03 -27.16
N LEU A 206 13.56 2.89 -27.34
CA LEU A 206 14.94 2.68 -26.89
C LEU A 206 15.96 3.48 -27.73
N ARG A 207 15.77 3.60 -29.06
CA ARG A 207 16.68 4.39 -29.92
C ARG A 207 16.68 5.88 -29.57
N GLN A 208 15.55 6.44 -29.14
CA GLN A 208 15.47 7.83 -28.69
C GLN A 208 16.24 8.11 -27.38
N MET A 209 16.58 7.08 -26.60
CA MET A 209 17.41 7.22 -25.39
C MET A 209 18.92 7.32 -25.70
N ALA A 210 19.35 6.97 -26.92
CA ALA A 210 20.76 6.86 -27.30
C ALA A 210 21.34 8.14 -27.96
N GLN A 211 21.02 9.33 -27.45
CA GLN A 211 21.68 10.57 -27.88
C GLN A 211 23.08 10.67 -27.23
N PRO A 212 24.19 10.71 -28.00
CA PRO A 212 25.54 10.51 -27.45
C PRO A 212 25.92 11.47 -26.32
N TRP A 213 25.61 12.76 -26.45
CA TRP A 213 25.95 13.76 -25.42
C TRP A 213 25.12 13.61 -24.14
N LYS A 214 23.86 13.17 -24.23
CA LYS A 214 23.03 12.85 -23.05
C LYS A 214 23.59 11.63 -22.32
N LEU A 215 24.13 10.66 -23.07
CA LEU A 215 24.84 9.52 -22.50
C LEU A 215 26.06 10.00 -21.68
N VAL A 216 26.91 10.87 -22.23
CA VAL A 216 28.09 11.42 -21.52
C VAL A 216 27.70 12.09 -20.20
N VAL A 217 26.68 12.96 -20.20
CA VAL A 217 26.32 13.68 -18.96
C VAL A 217 25.64 12.75 -17.94
N VAL A 218 24.88 11.74 -18.38
CA VAL A 218 24.39 10.66 -17.49
C VAL A 218 25.56 9.87 -16.92
N LEU A 219 26.56 9.51 -17.74
CA LEU A 219 27.76 8.80 -17.30
C LEU A 219 28.53 9.61 -16.24
N CYS A 220 28.69 10.93 -16.42
CA CYS A 220 29.33 11.80 -15.42
C CYS A 220 28.50 11.94 -14.12
N LEU A 221 27.19 12.20 -14.21
CA LEU A 221 26.33 12.43 -13.03
C LEU A 221 26.10 11.14 -12.22
N TYR A 222 26.14 9.98 -12.87
CA TYR A 222 26.00 8.66 -12.25
C TYR A 222 27.33 7.91 -12.14
N PHE A 223 28.49 8.57 -12.33
CA PHE A 223 29.81 7.93 -12.27
C PHE A 223 30.03 7.05 -11.01
N PRO A 224 29.67 7.47 -9.78
CA PRO A 224 29.77 6.59 -8.60
C PRO A 224 28.79 5.41 -8.62
N THR A 225 27.64 5.55 -9.29
CA THR A 225 26.70 4.45 -9.52
C THR A 225 27.27 3.46 -10.53
N ILE A 226 27.91 3.95 -11.59
CA ILE A 226 28.54 3.13 -12.64
C ILE A 226 29.73 2.36 -12.08
N ILE A 227 30.62 3.00 -11.30
CA ILE A 227 31.69 2.29 -10.57
C ILE A 227 31.12 1.20 -9.68
N ARG A 228 30.06 1.49 -8.91
CA ARG A 228 29.42 0.49 -8.04
C ARG A 228 28.79 -0.66 -8.85
N VAL A 229 28.14 -0.38 -9.99
CA VAL A 229 27.59 -1.40 -10.88
C VAL A 229 28.72 -2.25 -11.48
N ALA A 230 29.82 -1.64 -11.93
CA ALA A 230 30.98 -2.35 -12.46
C ALA A 230 31.66 -3.22 -11.39
N ALA A 231 31.85 -2.71 -10.17
CA ALA A 231 32.43 -3.47 -9.07
C ALA A 231 31.54 -4.66 -8.65
N LEU A 232 30.21 -4.48 -8.63
CA LEU A 232 29.28 -5.59 -8.38
C LEU A 232 29.27 -6.59 -9.55
N ALA A 233 29.35 -6.13 -10.81
CA ALA A 233 29.44 -6.99 -11.97
C ALA A 233 30.74 -7.81 -12.02
N LEU A 234 31.87 -7.23 -11.60
CA LEU A 234 33.13 -7.94 -11.42
C LEU A 234 33.03 -8.98 -10.30
N LEU A 235 32.39 -8.66 -9.17
CA LEU A 235 32.14 -9.62 -8.09
C LEU A 235 31.27 -10.79 -8.58
N GLU A 236 30.21 -10.53 -9.35
CA GLU A 236 29.39 -11.58 -9.97
C GLU A 236 30.19 -12.44 -10.95
N LEU A 237 31.05 -11.83 -11.77
CA LEU A 237 31.94 -12.56 -12.68
C LEU A 237 32.87 -13.49 -11.92
N PHE A 238 33.46 -13.05 -10.79
CA PHE A 238 34.30 -13.91 -9.94
C PHE A 238 33.51 -15.05 -9.28
N ILE A 239 32.30 -14.78 -8.77
CA ILE A 239 31.44 -15.83 -8.19
C ILE A 239 31.08 -16.88 -9.25
N ALA A 240 30.64 -16.43 -10.43
CA ALA A 240 30.25 -17.33 -11.51
C ALA A 240 31.43 -18.09 -12.12
N LEU A 241 32.65 -17.53 -12.13
CA LEU A 241 33.87 -18.27 -12.47
C LEU A 241 34.18 -19.36 -11.45
N GLY A 242 33.96 -19.11 -10.15
CA GLY A 242 34.08 -20.13 -9.10
C GLY A 242 33.03 -21.24 -9.23
N ASP A 243 31.76 -20.86 -9.42
CA ASP A 243 30.65 -21.80 -9.64
C ASP A 243 30.91 -22.66 -10.91
N MET A 244 31.38 -22.05 -12.01
CA MET A 244 31.74 -22.76 -13.24
C MET A 244 32.85 -23.80 -13.02
N VAL A 245 33.87 -23.50 -12.21
CA VAL A 245 34.95 -24.46 -11.86
C VAL A 245 34.40 -25.64 -11.06
N ILE A 246 33.41 -25.41 -10.19
CA ILE A 246 32.72 -26.47 -9.44
C ILE A 246 31.81 -27.29 -10.40
N GLY A 247 31.05 -26.63 -11.28
CA GLY A 247 30.16 -27.26 -12.26
C GLY A 247 30.87 -28.10 -13.32
N LEU A 248 32.11 -27.73 -13.68
CA LEU A 248 32.98 -28.53 -14.56
C LEU A 248 33.33 -29.90 -13.97
N ILE A 249 33.33 -30.05 -12.64
CA ILE A 249 33.53 -31.33 -11.94
C ILE A 249 32.21 -32.14 -11.91
N GLY A 250 31.05 -31.46 -11.93
CA GLY A 250 29.71 -32.06 -11.83
C GLY A 250 29.02 -32.46 -13.14
N LYS A 251 29.67 -32.29 -14.31
CA LYS A 251 29.10 -32.50 -15.67
C LYS A 251 27.94 -31.56 -16.07
N GLU A 252 27.78 -30.40 -15.43
CA GLU A 252 26.77 -29.42 -15.87
C GLU A 252 27.23 -28.52 -17.04
N HIS A 253 26.28 -27.88 -17.72
CA HIS A 253 26.51 -27.08 -18.92
C HIS A 253 27.17 -25.72 -18.62
N TRP A 254 28.49 -25.71 -18.41
CA TRP A 254 29.32 -24.51 -18.17
C TRP A 254 29.04 -23.30 -19.09
N ARG A 255 28.63 -23.54 -20.35
CA ARG A 255 28.25 -22.47 -21.31
C ARG A 255 26.99 -21.71 -20.90
N ALA A 256 26.00 -22.38 -20.30
CA ALA A 256 24.79 -21.74 -19.79
C ALA A 256 25.13 -20.85 -18.58
N GLU A 257 26.02 -21.32 -17.70
CA GLU A 257 26.49 -20.55 -16.55
C GLU A 257 27.25 -19.28 -16.98
N LEU A 258 28.13 -19.36 -17.98
CA LEU A 258 28.83 -18.18 -18.49
C LEU A 258 27.89 -17.15 -19.15
N GLN A 259 26.91 -17.61 -19.94
CA GLN A 259 25.92 -16.73 -20.59
C GLN A 259 25.03 -15.99 -19.56
N SER A 260 24.75 -16.65 -18.44
CA SER A 260 23.88 -16.13 -17.38
C SER A 260 24.46 -14.95 -16.57
N ILE A 261 25.77 -14.70 -16.67
CA ILE A 261 26.41 -13.56 -15.98
C ILE A 261 25.89 -12.26 -16.59
N THR A 262 25.75 -12.24 -17.93
CA THR A 262 25.24 -11.10 -18.70
C THR A 262 23.80 -10.77 -18.35
N SER A 263 22.94 -11.77 -18.19
CA SER A 263 21.53 -11.60 -17.80
C SER A 263 21.43 -11.07 -16.37
N ARG A 264 22.12 -11.70 -15.41
CA ARG A 264 22.19 -11.27 -14.01
C ARG A 264 22.69 -9.83 -13.83
N VAL A 265 23.79 -9.45 -14.48
CA VAL A 265 24.32 -8.08 -14.37
C VAL A 265 23.34 -7.05 -14.95
N ALA A 266 22.64 -7.38 -16.04
CA ALA A 266 21.67 -6.48 -16.65
C ALA A 266 20.37 -6.36 -15.84
N VAL A 267 19.74 -7.48 -15.49
CA VAL A 267 18.42 -7.53 -14.84
C VAL A 267 18.53 -7.27 -13.35
N SER A 268 19.29 -8.09 -12.61
CA SER A 268 19.42 -7.94 -11.16
C SER A 268 20.17 -6.68 -10.72
N ILE A 269 21.15 -6.18 -11.49
CA ILE A 269 21.98 -5.02 -11.07
C ILE A 269 21.63 -3.74 -11.85
N ALA A 270 21.87 -3.69 -13.17
CA ALA A 270 21.80 -2.44 -13.93
C ALA A 270 20.36 -1.89 -14.00
N MET A 271 19.38 -2.74 -14.29
CA MET A 271 17.96 -2.38 -14.33
C MET A 271 17.46 -1.91 -12.96
N ARG A 272 17.82 -2.59 -11.87
CA ARG A 272 17.50 -2.15 -10.50
C ARG A 272 18.01 -0.73 -10.19
N GLU A 273 19.24 -0.42 -10.60
CA GLU A 273 19.81 0.93 -10.40
C GLU A 273 19.16 1.97 -11.31
N TRP A 274 18.76 1.60 -12.52
CA TRP A 274 18.00 2.46 -13.42
C TRP A 274 16.58 2.74 -12.89
N LEU A 275 15.88 1.72 -12.38
CA LEU A 275 14.57 1.86 -11.71
C LEU A 275 14.65 2.76 -10.48
N ARG A 276 15.72 2.63 -9.66
CA ARG A 276 16.02 3.55 -8.55
C ARG A 276 16.03 5.01 -9.02
N VAL A 277 16.64 5.28 -10.19
CA VAL A 277 16.69 6.63 -10.78
C VAL A 277 15.32 7.07 -11.28
N MET A 278 14.64 6.25 -12.07
CA MET A 278 13.35 6.57 -12.67
C MET A 278 12.29 6.89 -11.61
N VAL A 279 12.09 6.02 -10.61
CA VAL A 279 11.11 6.24 -9.54
C VAL A 279 11.39 7.55 -8.79
N LYS A 280 12.66 7.83 -8.47
CA LYS A 280 13.04 9.08 -7.78
C LYS A 280 12.82 10.33 -8.64
N LEU A 281 12.93 10.21 -9.96
CA LEU A 281 12.67 11.28 -10.91
C LEU A 281 11.16 11.57 -11.00
N SER A 282 10.33 10.54 -11.12
CA SER A 282 8.86 10.65 -11.09
C SER A 282 8.33 11.26 -9.78
N ILE A 283 8.96 10.97 -8.65
CA ILE A 283 8.64 11.60 -7.34
C ILE A 283 8.93 13.11 -7.33
N GLU A 284 9.95 13.58 -8.06
CA GLU A 284 10.30 15.01 -8.17
C GLU A 284 9.45 15.74 -9.24
N GLU A 285 8.88 15.00 -10.20
CA GLU A 285 7.88 15.49 -11.16
C GLU A 285 6.48 15.63 -10.55
N GLY A 286 6.17 14.86 -9.50
CA GLY A 286 4.84 14.86 -8.91
C GLY A 286 3.84 13.98 -9.68
N ALA A 287 4.28 12.84 -10.23
CA ALA A 287 3.36 11.84 -10.78
C ALA A 287 2.39 11.33 -9.68
N PRO A 288 1.06 11.24 -9.94
CA PRO A 288 0.08 10.88 -8.92
C PRO A 288 0.32 9.48 -8.34
N VAL A 289 0.62 8.52 -9.21
CA VAL A 289 0.94 7.15 -8.82
C VAL A 289 2.12 6.62 -9.63
N ILE A 290 2.99 5.85 -8.98
CA ILE A 290 4.19 5.26 -9.56
C ILE A 290 4.24 3.80 -9.15
N TYR A 291 4.21 2.89 -10.11
CA TYR A 291 4.35 1.45 -9.89
C TYR A 291 5.69 0.98 -10.47
N ALA A 292 6.51 0.32 -9.65
CA ALA A 292 7.78 -0.26 -10.09
C ALA A 292 7.98 -1.68 -9.55
N ASN A 293 8.20 -2.63 -10.46
CA ASN A 293 8.53 -4.02 -10.14
C ASN A 293 10.05 -4.27 -10.16
N PHE A 294 10.54 -5.11 -9.26
CA PHE A 294 11.95 -5.45 -9.07
C PHE A 294 12.19 -6.95 -9.22
N LEU A 295 12.46 -7.38 -10.45
CA LEU A 295 12.61 -8.78 -10.88
C LEU A 295 13.79 -9.57 -10.24
N GLY A 296 14.72 -8.88 -9.58
CA GLY A 296 16.04 -9.47 -9.28
C GLY A 296 16.05 -10.58 -8.21
N TYR A 297 15.00 -10.71 -7.40
CA TYR A 297 14.88 -11.84 -6.47
C TYR A 297 14.36 -13.08 -7.21
N ASP A 298 13.19 -12.96 -7.84
CA ASP A 298 12.56 -13.95 -8.72
C ASP A 298 13.55 -14.58 -9.71
N GLU A 299 14.35 -13.75 -10.40
CA GLU A 299 15.36 -14.21 -11.37
C GLU A 299 16.36 -15.23 -10.78
N GLN A 300 16.73 -15.05 -9.51
CA GLN A 300 17.70 -15.90 -8.82
C GLN A 300 17.02 -17.03 -8.04
N ALA A 301 15.77 -16.85 -7.64
CA ALA A 301 14.97 -17.88 -6.99
C ALA A 301 14.64 -19.00 -7.99
N HIS A 302 14.19 -18.67 -9.21
CA HIS A 302 13.99 -19.64 -10.30
C HIS A 302 15.23 -20.50 -10.56
N ARG A 303 16.41 -19.88 -10.55
CA ARG A 303 17.66 -20.55 -10.93
C ARG A 303 18.39 -21.28 -9.80
N ARG A 304 18.45 -20.72 -8.60
CA ARG A 304 19.24 -21.25 -7.47
C ARG A 304 18.38 -21.70 -6.28
N GLY A 305 17.05 -21.62 -6.40
CA GLY A 305 16.08 -21.88 -5.34
C GLY A 305 15.81 -20.64 -4.46
N PRO A 306 14.57 -20.44 -3.98
CA PRO A 306 14.16 -19.25 -3.21
C PRO A 306 14.93 -19.08 -1.89
N GLY A 307 15.31 -20.18 -1.24
CA GLY A 307 16.09 -20.17 0.00
C GLY A 307 17.58 -19.83 -0.16
N SER A 308 18.08 -19.69 -1.39
CA SER A 308 19.51 -19.60 -1.66
C SER A 308 20.15 -18.33 -1.08
N ALA A 309 21.41 -18.48 -0.62
CA ALA A 309 22.22 -17.35 -0.13
C ALA A 309 22.39 -16.24 -1.19
N PHE A 310 22.31 -16.62 -2.48
CA PHE A 310 22.41 -15.72 -3.61
C PHE A 310 21.13 -14.91 -3.85
N ALA A 311 19.95 -15.54 -3.90
CA ALA A 311 18.67 -14.83 -3.96
C ALA A 311 18.52 -13.86 -2.78
N HIS A 312 18.89 -14.30 -1.57
CA HIS A 312 18.92 -13.46 -0.35
C HIS A 312 19.96 -12.34 -0.35
N TRP A 313 20.99 -12.41 -1.21
CA TRP A 313 21.97 -11.33 -1.38
C TRP A 313 21.40 -10.17 -2.21
N VAL A 314 20.64 -10.49 -3.28
CA VAL A 314 19.99 -9.47 -4.14
C VAL A 314 19.03 -8.58 -3.35
N LEU A 315 18.35 -9.13 -2.33
CA LEU A 315 17.46 -8.40 -1.43
C LEU A 315 18.12 -7.20 -0.74
N LYS A 316 19.44 -7.26 -0.47
CA LYS A 316 20.19 -6.11 0.09
C LYS A 316 20.23 -4.94 -0.88
N GLY A 317 20.37 -5.22 -2.18
CA GLY A 317 20.31 -4.22 -3.24
C GLY A 317 18.92 -3.59 -3.37
N ILE A 318 17.86 -4.40 -3.19
CA ILE A 318 16.46 -3.94 -3.25
C ILE A 318 16.10 -3.10 -2.01
N ASP A 319 16.47 -3.52 -0.79
CA ASP A 319 16.29 -2.74 0.45
C ASP A 319 16.99 -1.37 0.37
N ASP A 320 18.16 -1.32 -0.27
CA ASP A 320 18.89 -0.09 -0.57
C ASP A 320 18.12 0.85 -1.54
N VAL A 321 17.37 0.30 -2.51
CA VAL A 321 16.49 1.08 -3.41
C VAL A 321 15.26 1.56 -2.67
N VAL A 322 14.57 0.67 -1.94
CA VAL A 322 13.39 0.99 -1.12
C VAL A 322 13.71 2.13 -0.15
N ARG A 323 14.88 2.08 0.50
CA ARG A 323 15.39 3.17 1.35
C ARG A 323 15.48 4.51 0.65
N ASP A 324 16.00 4.54 -0.57
CA ASP A 324 16.19 5.79 -1.31
C ASP A 324 14.87 6.31 -1.89
N VAL A 325 13.99 5.44 -2.37
CA VAL A 325 12.62 5.75 -2.79
C VAL A 325 11.83 6.33 -1.62
N PHE A 326 11.81 5.66 -0.47
CA PHE A 326 11.13 6.13 0.75
C PHE A 326 11.67 7.50 1.22
N ARG A 327 12.99 7.68 1.20
CA ARG A 327 13.63 8.97 1.52
C ARG A 327 13.25 10.08 0.53
N SER A 328 13.12 9.78 -0.76
CA SER A 328 12.64 10.74 -1.76
C SER A 328 11.16 11.06 -1.55
N ALA A 329 10.29 10.05 -1.41
CA ALA A 329 8.86 10.20 -1.18
C ALA A 329 8.54 11.07 0.06
N ARG A 330 9.14 10.74 1.21
CA ARG A 330 8.97 11.53 2.45
C ARG A 330 9.49 12.96 2.32
N LYS A 331 10.57 13.19 1.55
CA LYS A 331 11.14 14.53 1.32
C LYS A 331 10.40 15.33 0.25
N SER A 332 9.58 14.69 -0.60
CA SER A 332 8.92 15.34 -1.72
C SER A 332 8.07 16.51 -1.25
N ASP A 333 8.15 17.59 -2.04
CA ASP A 333 7.45 18.85 -1.86
C ASP A 333 6.71 19.26 -3.15
N VAL A 334 6.33 18.26 -3.96
CA VAL A 334 5.43 18.39 -5.13
C VAL A 334 4.15 17.55 -4.98
N ARG A 335 4.22 16.40 -4.28
CA ARG A 335 3.06 15.60 -3.82
C ARG A 335 3.37 14.94 -2.47
N ASP A 336 2.33 14.55 -1.75
CA ASP A 336 2.45 13.91 -0.46
C ASP A 336 2.50 12.37 -0.54
N TYR A 337 3.62 11.86 -1.06
CA TYR A 337 3.78 10.42 -1.34
C TYR A 337 3.76 9.51 -0.12
N GLU A 338 2.82 8.57 -0.09
CA GLU A 338 2.98 7.28 0.61
C GLU A 338 3.72 6.25 -0.24
N VAL A 339 4.27 5.22 0.43
CA VAL A 339 4.99 4.12 -0.21
C VAL A 339 4.43 2.79 0.29
N VAL A 340 3.99 1.94 -0.62
CA VAL A 340 3.67 0.52 -0.37
C VAL A 340 4.83 -0.32 -0.86
N VAL A 341 5.20 -1.35 -0.11
CA VAL A 341 6.15 -2.38 -0.56
C VAL A 341 5.46 -3.73 -0.42
N PHE A 342 5.34 -4.49 -1.50
CA PHE A 342 4.66 -5.78 -1.49
C PHE A 342 5.36 -6.79 -2.40
N SER A 343 5.03 -8.07 -2.25
CA SER A 343 5.35 -9.13 -3.22
C SER A 343 4.05 -9.69 -3.75
N ASP A 344 3.99 -9.89 -5.06
CA ASP A 344 2.82 -10.35 -5.79
C ASP A 344 2.60 -11.85 -5.63
N HIS A 345 3.66 -12.64 -5.70
CA HIS A 345 3.69 -14.06 -5.37
C HIS A 345 5.00 -14.41 -4.64
N GLY A 346 5.12 -15.65 -4.17
CA GLY A 346 6.39 -16.24 -3.77
C GLY A 346 6.93 -17.21 -4.82
N GLN A 347 7.77 -18.14 -4.38
CA GLN A 347 8.14 -19.33 -5.15
C GLN A 347 8.28 -20.52 -4.20
N GLU A 348 7.87 -21.70 -4.67
CA GLU A 348 8.13 -22.99 -4.02
C GLU A 348 9.53 -23.49 -4.38
N GLN A 349 10.15 -24.29 -3.49
CA GLN A 349 11.35 -25.06 -3.82
C GLN A 349 10.90 -26.31 -4.58
N SER A 350 11.10 -26.34 -5.90
CA SER A 350 10.56 -27.35 -6.80
C SER A 350 11.54 -28.48 -7.14
N ARG A 351 11.00 -29.64 -7.50
CA ARG A 351 11.68 -30.70 -8.25
C ARG A 351 11.34 -30.59 -9.72
N ILE A 352 12.29 -30.84 -10.61
CA ILE A 352 12.05 -30.81 -12.06
C ILE A 352 11.45 -32.15 -12.50
N TYR A 353 10.27 -32.13 -13.12
CA TYR A 353 9.55 -33.32 -13.58
C TYR A 353 10.41 -34.16 -14.52
N GLU A 354 11.00 -33.53 -15.54
CA GLU A 354 11.84 -34.18 -16.55
C GLU A 354 13.02 -34.95 -15.93
N LEU A 355 13.74 -34.35 -14.98
CA LEU A 355 14.86 -34.99 -14.29
C LEU A 355 14.41 -36.12 -13.36
N THR A 356 13.18 -36.05 -12.84
CA THR A 356 12.62 -37.06 -11.93
C THR A 356 12.01 -38.25 -12.69
N ARG A 357 11.51 -38.03 -13.91
CA ARG A 357 10.77 -39.02 -14.72
C ARG A 357 11.51 -39.50 -15.98
N GLY A 358 12.62 -38.87 -16.34
CA GLY A 358 13.37 -39.16 -17.57
C GLY A 358 12.65 -38.79 -18.88
N CYS A 359 11.56 -38.04 -18.80
CA CYS A 359 10.78 -37.58 -19.95
C CYS A 359 9.98 -36.31 -19.61
N THR A 360 9.64 -35.52 -20.63
CA THR A 360 8.88 -34.27 -20.45
C THR A 360 7.40 -34.54 -20.21
N ILE A 361 6.66 -33.54 -19.71
CA ILE A 361 5.22 -33.68 -19.44
C ILE A 361 4.40 -33.90 -20.73
N GLN A 362 4.88 -33.43 -21.87
CA GLN A 362 4.28 -33.64 -23.19
C GLN A 362 4.43 -35.10 -23.66
N VAL A 363 5.58 -35.74 -23.38
CA VAL A 363 5.79 -37.18 -23.63
C VAL A 363 4.92 -38.04 -22.72
N ALA A 364 4.80 -37.64 -21.45
CA ALA A 364 3.89 -38.27 -20.50
C ALA A 364 2.42 -38.16 -20.95
N ALA A 365 1.97 -36.97 -21.34
CA ALA A 365 0.66 -36.75 -21.92
C ALA A 365 0.41 -37.68 -23.12
N ALA A 366 1.37 -37.82 -24.04
CA ALA A 366 1.23 -38.70 -25.21
C ALA A 366 0.99 -40.17 -24.86
N ARG A 367 1.53 -40.64 -23.72
CA ARG A 367 1.28 -42.00 -23.20
C ARG A 367 -0.09 -42.10 -22.52
N ALA A 368 -0.45 -41.11 -21.70
CA ALA A 368 -1.73 -41.07 -21.01
C ALA A 368 -2.95 -41.01 -21.97
N PHE A 369 -2.80 -40.34 -23.12
CA PHE A 369 -3.83 -40.25 -24.17
C PHE A 369 -3.79 -41.40 -25.20
N ASN A 370 -3.04 -42.48 -24.96
CA ASN A 370 -2.92 -43.61 -25.88
C ASN A 370 -4.14 -44.59 -25.83
N SER A 371 -5.31 -44.09 -25.46
CA SER A 371 -6.58 -44.84 -25.36
C SER A 371 -7.77 -43.88 -25.55
N GLY A 372 -9.00 -44.42 -25.69
CA GLY A 372 -10.21 -43.60 -25.90
C GLY A 372 -10.25 -42.87 -27.25
N SER A 373 -11.08 -41.84 -27.35
CA SER A 373 -11.27 -40.99 -28.54
C SER A 373 -10.02 -40.19 -28.99
N LEU A 374 -8.98 -40.17 -28.15
CA LEU A 374 -7.74 -39.45 -28.40
C LEU A 374 -6.58 -40.36 -28.86
N ALA A 375 -6.76 -41.69 -28.85
CA ALA A 375 -5.74 -42.64 -29.23
C ALA A 375 -5.16 -42.37 -30.64
N GLY A 376 -3.83 -42.39 -30.75
CA GLY A 376 -3.12 -42.15 -32.01
C GLY A 376 -3.03 -40.67 -32.46
N ARG A 377 -3.66 -39.72 -31.74
CA ARG A 377 -3.43 -38.28 -31.98
C ARG A 377 -2.03 -37.89 -31.53
N LYS A 378 -1.41 -36.92 -32.21
CA LYS A 378 -0.11 -36.38 -31.81
C LYS A 378 -0.31 -35.44 -30.63
N VAL A 379 0.63 -35.46 -29.69
CA VAL A 379 0.78 -34.40 -28.69
C VAL A 379 1.78 -33.38 -29.21
N ARG A 380 1.34 -32.13 -29.31
CA ARG A 380 2.16 -31.01 -29.76
C ARG A 380 2.73 -30.27 -28.56
N ASP A 381 4.05 -30.32 -28.47
CA ASP A 381 4.84 -29.48 -27.58
C ASP A 381 5.02 -28.10 -28.21
N LEU A 382 4.48 -27.07 -27.54
CA LEU A 382 4.68 -25.66 -27.91
C LEU A 382 5.63 -24.95 -26.92
N ASP A 383 6.28 -25.69 -26.02
CA ASP A 383 7.17 -25.17 -24.99
C ASP A 383 8.64 -25.21 -25.46
N ASN A 384 9.12 -24.12 -26.05
CA ASN A 384 10.53 -23.98 -26.48
C ASN A 384 11.56 -24.02 -25.32
N TYR A 385 11.08 -24.09 -24.07
CA TYR A 385 11.88 -24.02 -22.85
C TYR A 385 12.54 -25.36 -22.45
N GLY A 386 12.02 -26.52 -22.87
CA GLY A 386 12.61 -27.83 -22.52
C GLY A 386 14.06 -28.08 -22.96
N LYS A 387 14.65 -27.19 -23.77
CA LYS A 387 16.06 -27.26 -24.23
C LYS A 387 16.90 -26.03 -23.90
N ARG A 388 16.36 -25.08 -23.12
CA ARG A 388 17.01 -23.80 -22.79
C ARG A 388 16.73 -23.48 -21.32
N GLY A 389 17.74 -22.94 -20.63
CA GLY A 389 17.67 -22.65 -19.20
C GLY A 389 16.56 -21.65 -18.82
N PRO A 390 16.39 -21.37 -17.50
CA PRO A 390 15.22 -20.73 -16.90
C PRO A 390 14.72 -19.49 -17.65
N GLU A 391 13.41 -19.21 -17.62
CA GLU A 391 12.72 -18.18 -18.44
C GLU A 391 13.47 -16.83 -18.51
N THR A 392 14.05 -16.48 -17.37
CA THR A 392 14.92 -15.34 -17.10
C THR A 392 16.00 -15.09 -18.18
N ASP A 393 16.59 -16.13 -18.74
CA ASP A 393 17.72 -16.00 -19.65
C ASP A 393 17.27 -15.56 -21.05
N GLU A 394 16.09 -15.98 -21.52
CA GLU A 394 15.46 -15.42 -22.72
C GLU A 394 14.90 -14.00 -22.47
N ARG A 395 14.30 -13.76 -21.29
CA ARG A 395 13.81 -12.44 -20.86
C ARG A 395 14.92 -11.39 -20.98
N ALA A 396 16.12 -11.71 -20.48
CA ALA A 396 17.31 -10.87 -20.54
C ALA A 396 17.95 -10.78 -21.95
N ARG A 397 18.04 -11.89 -22.70
CA ARG A 397 18.56 -11.88 -24.09
C ARG A 397 17.75 -10.95 -25.00
N ARG A 398 16.42 -10.89 -24.82
CA ARG A 398 15.51 -9.98 -25.55
C ARG A 398 15.72 -8.52 -25.14
N LEU A 399 15.91 -8.26 -23.84
CA LEU A 399 16.19 -6.94 -23.26
C LEU A 399 17.55 -6.36 -23.73
N LEU A 400 18.57 -7.22 -23.83
CA LEU A 400 19.93 -6.87 -24.27
C LEU A 400 20.16 -6.98 -25.79
N ARG A 401 19.19 -7.50 -26.55
CA ARG A 401 19.27 -7.72 -28.01
C ARG A 401 20.45 -8.58 -28.47
N ILE A 402 20.86 -9.57 -27.67
CA ILE A 402 22.00 -10.45 -28.00
C ILE A 402 21.64 -11.45 -29.11
N GLN A 403 20.35 -11.78 -29.30
CA GLN A 403 19.88 -12.58 -30.43
C GLN A 403 19.27 -11.71 -31.55
N ARG A 404 19.72 -11.95 -32.79
CA ARG A 404 19.07 -11.49 -34.02
C ARG A 404 18.01 -12.52 -34.44
N GLY A 405 16.75 -12.25 -34.12
CA GLY A 405 15.61 -13.04 -34.57
C GLY A 405 14.38 -12.78 -33.69
N ARG A 406 13.19 -12.71 -34.29
CA ARG A 406 11.95 -12.88 -33.53
C ARG A 406 11.77 -14.38 -33.33
N ILE A 407 11.93 -14.84 -32.10
CA ILE A 407 11.41 -16.14 -31.68
C ILE A 407 10.06 -15.82 -31.03
N GLU A 408 9.01 -15.88 -31.85
CA GLU A 408 7.64 -16.02 -31.35
C GLU A 408 7.49 -17.49 -30.87
N PRO A 409 6.69 -17.78 -29.83
CA PRO A 409 6.51 -19.15 -29.39
C PRO A 409 5.90 -19.99 -30.52
N PRO A 410 6.17 -21.30 -30.58
CA PRO A 410 5.59 -22.19 -31.56
C PRO A 410 4.06 -22.01 -31.63
N GLN A 411 3.57 -21.71 -32.82
CA GLN A 411 2.14 -21.61 -33.10
C GLN A 411 1.72 -22.90 -33.78
N ALA A 412 0.59 -23.46 -33.36
CA ALA A 412 -0.07 -24.53 -34.09
C ALA A 412 -0.81 -23.93 -35.30
N SER A 413 -0.79 -24.63 -36.43
CA SER A 413 -1.64 -24.33 -37.58
C SER A 413 -3.11 -24.67 -37.30
N PRO A 414 -4.08 -24.12 -38.07
CA PRO A 414 -5.49 -24.47 -37.93
C PRO A 414 -5.79 -25.97 -38.08
N GLU A 415 -4.99 -26.68 -38.88
CA GLU A 415 -5.09 -28.14 -39.04
C GLU A 415 -4.61 -28.87 -37.77
N GLU A 416 -3.43 -28.51 -37.24
CA GLU A 416 -2.90 -29.06 -35.99
C GLU A 416 -3.84 -28.77 -34.80
N LEU A 417 -4.47 -27.60 -34.74
CA LEU A 417 -5.48 -27.25 -33.72
C LEU A 417 -6.72 -28.16 -33.74
N ALA A 418 -7.06 -28.75 -34.88
CA ALA A 418 -8.20 -29.64 -35.06
C ALA A 418 -7.82 -31.13 -34.97
N SER A 419 -6.54 -31.49 -35.12
CA SER A 419 -6.07 -32.87 -35.09
C SER A 419 -5.35 -33.25 -33.79
N ASP A 420 -4.52 -32.35 -33.25
CA ASP A 420 -3.49 -32.65 -32.26
C ASP A 420 -3.88 -32.16 -30.85
N ILE A 421 -3.33 -32.82 -29.84
CA ILE A 421 -3.46 -32.42 -28.43
C ILE A 421 -2.38 -31.40 -28.14
N ILE A 422 -2.73 -30.19 -27.74
CA ILE A 422 -1.76 -29.13 -27.45
C ILE A 422 -1.47 -29.11 -25.96
N VAL A 423 -0.19 -29.10 -25.58
CA VAL A 423 0.25 -28.92 -24.20
C VAL A 423 1.05 -27.62 -24.10
N THR A 424 0.71 -26.80 -23.11
CA THR A 424 1.52 -25.65 -22.68
C THR A 424 1.78 -25.76 -21.19
N ALA A 425 3.03 -25.94 -20.79
CA ALA A 425 3.42 -26.14 -19.39
C ALA A 425 4.61 -25.25 -19.00
N LEU A 426 4.41 -24.40 -17.98
CA LEU A 426 5.38 -23.42 -17.55
C LEU A 426 5.33 -23.24 -16.04
N GLY A 427 6.48 -23.29 -15.37
CA GLY A 427 6.55 -23.39 -13.92
C GLY A 427 5.85 -24.66 -13.41
N PRO A 428 5.04 -24.58 -12.35
CA PRO A 428 4.28 -25.70 -11.77
C PRO A 428 2.83 -25.77 -12.30
N LEU A 429 2.47 -25.03 -13.36
CA LEU A 429 1.12 -25.04 -13.94
C LEU A 429 1.19 -25.42 -15.43
N GLY A 430 0.29 -26.29 -15.87
CA GLY A 430 0.16 -26.66 -17.26
C GLY A 430 -1.28 -26.74 -17.73
N HIS A 431 -1.48 -26.61 -19.03
CA HIS A 431 -2.78 -26.75 -19.68
C HIS A 431 -2.65 -27.73 -20.85
N ILE A 432 -3.63 -28.62 -20.95
CA ILE A 432 -3.80 -29.57 -22.05
C ILE A 432 -5.10 -29.21 -22.76
N TYR A 433 -5.00 -28.92 -24.05
CA TYR A 433 -6.12 -28.58 -24.91
C TYR A 433 -6.43 -29.76 -25.83
N LEU A 434 -7.69 -30.19 -25.83
CA LEU A 434 -8.15 -31.34 -26.60
C LEU A 434 -8.75 -30.88 -27.94
N PRO A 435 -8.40 -31.54 -29.07
CA PRO A 435 -8.94 -31.20 -30.39
C PRO A 435 -10.40 -31.66 -30.59
N VAL A 436 -10.90 -32.53 -29.71
CA VAL A 436 -12.29 -33.01 -29.66
C VAL A 436 -12.74 -33.07 -28.20
N SER A 437 -14.03 -32.81 -27.97
CA SER A 437 -14.64 -32.92 -26.65
C SER A 437 -14.66 -34.37 -26.18
N ALA A 438 -13.93 -34.66 -25.10
CA ALA A 438 -13.95 -35.95 -24.42
C ALA A 438 -15.13 -36.06 -23.43
N SER A 439 -15.65 -37.27 -23.21
CA SER A 439 -16.66 -37.51 -22.16
C SER A 439 -16.07 -37.35 -20.75
N ASP A 440 -16.92 -37.28 -19.72
CA ASP A 440 -16.44 -37.15 -18.34
C ASP A 440 -15.74 -38.42 -17.85
N GLU A 441 -16.15 -39.60 -18.32
CA GLU A 441 -15.46 -40.87 -18.09
C GLU A 441 -14.08 -40.88 -18.77
N GLU A 442 -13.98 -40.35 -19.99
CA GLU A 442 -12.70 -40.22 -20.70
C GLU A 442 -11.76 -39.24 -19.99
N LYS A 443 -12.24 -38.04 -19.61
CA LYS A 443 -11.45 -37.08 -18.81
C LYS A 443 -10.99 -37.69 -17.50
N ALA A 444 -11.86 -38.44 -16.80
CA ALA A 444 -11.51 -39.14 -15.57
C ALA A 444 -10.45 -40.23 -15.79
N ALA A 445 -10.51 -40.96 -16.90
CA ALA A 445 -9.52 -41.96 -17.29
C ALA A 445 -8.16 -41.32 -17.65
N TYR A 446 -8.15 -40.24 -18.43
CA TYR A 446 -6.92 -39.51 -18.76
C TYR A 446 -6.28 -38.86 -17.53
N ALA A 447 -7.09 -38.23 -16.67
CA ALA A 447 -6.62 -37.68 -15.40
C ALA A 447 -6.05 -38.78 -14.48
N ARG A 448 -6.67 -39.98 -14.45
CA ARG A 448 -6.12 -41.15 -13.75
C ARG A 448 -4.76 -41.57 -14.33
N ALA A 449 -4.63 -41.68 -15.65
CA ALA A 449 -3.38 -42.11 -16.29
C ALA A 449 -2.23 -41.11 -16.07
N LEU A 450 -2.51 -39.81 -16.24
CA LEU A 450 -1.56 -38.73 -15.94
C LEU A 450 -1.05 -38.79 -14.48
N VAL A 451 -1.93 -39.10 -13.52
CA VAL A 451 -1.59 -39.13 -12.09
C VAL A 451 -0.92 -40.44 -11.66
N HIS A 452 -1.44 -41.60 -12.05
CA HIS A 452 -0.95 -42.89 -11.55
C HIS A 452 0.20 -43.46 -12.39
N ASP A 453 0.12 -43.35 -13.70
CA ASP A 453 1.09 -43.99 -14.60
C ASP A 453 2.25 -43.03 -14.86
N GLU A 454 1.95 -41.76 -15.17
CA GLU A 454 2.97 -40.76 -15.49
C GLU A 454 3.46 -39.95 -14.27
N HIS A 455 2.69 -39.93 -13.17
CA HIS A 455 3.03 -39.27 -11.89
C HIS A 455 2.96 -37.73 -11.90
N ALA A 456 2.01 -37.14 -12.63
CA ALA A 456 1.60 -35.75 -12.43
C ALA A 456 0.99 -35.58 -11.02
N PRO A 457 1.39 -34.59 -10.19
CA PRO A 457 0.92 -34.49 -8.81
C PRO A 457 -0.59 -34.26 -8.66
N LEU A 458 -1.15 -33.37 -9.48
CA LEU A 458 -2.56 -33.01 -9.48
C LEU A 458 -3.04 -32.68 -10.90
N VAL A 459 -4.21 -33.19 -11.27
CA VAL A 459 -4.90 -32.89 -12.53
C VAL A 459 -6.30 -32.40 -12.22
N LEU A 460 -6.74 -31.32 -12.84
CA LEU A 460 -8.07 -30.73 -12.71
C LEU A 460 -8.77 -30.71 -14.08
N TYR A 461 -10.09 -30.88 -14.11
CA TYR A 461 -10.91 -30.74 -15.31
C TYR A 461 -12.34 -30.32 -14.96
N LEU A 462 -13.08 -29.80 -15.93
CA LEU A 462 -14.52 -29.56 -15.80
C LEU A 462 -15.31 -30.78 -16.26
N ASP A 463 -16.26 -31.23 -15.44
CA ASP A 463 -17.30 -32.18 -15.86
C ASP A 463 -18.42 -31.47 -16.65
N SER A 464 -19.39 -32.25 -17.14
CA SER A 464 -20.56 -31.76 -17.90
C SER A 464 -21.51 -30.88 -17.07
N ASP A 465 -21.53 -31.05 -15.74
CA ASP A 465 -22.23 -30.18 -14.79
C ASP A 465 -21.44 -28.89 -14.47
N GLY A 466 -20.24 -28.73 -15.04
CA GLY A 466 -19.36 -27.57 -14.85
C GLY A 466 -18.70 -27.50 -13.47
N GLN A 467 -18.68 -28.60 -12.70
CA GLN A 467 -17.92 -28.72 -11.46
C GLN A 467 -16.44 -28.98 -11.76
N VAL A 468 -15.55 -28.53 -10.86
CA VAL A 468 -14.12 -28.82 -10.99
C VAL A 468 -13.81 -30.14 -10.30
N MET A 469 -13.62 -31.16 -11.13
CA MET A 469 -13.13 -32.46 -10.73
C MET A 469 -11.60 -32.43 -10.63
N THR A 470 -11.05 -33.08 -9.62
CA THR A 470 -9.60 -33.09 -9.36
C THR A 470 -9.13 -34.51 -9.03
N ARG A 471 -7.98 -34.89 -9.58
CA ARG A 471 -7.35 -36.20 -9.40
C ARG A 471 -5.95 -36.02 -8.85
N HIS A 472 -5.64 -36.71 -7.77
CA HIS A 472 -4.26 -36.94 -7.30
C HIS A 472 -4.14 -38.38 -6.78
N ALA A 473 -2.95 -38.76 -6.30
CA ALA A 473 -2.64 -40.15 -5.97
C ALA A 473 -3.59 -40.83 -4.96
N ALA A 474 -4.28 -40.05 -4.11
CA ALA A 474 -5.23 -40.57 -3.13
C ALA A 474 -6.63 -40.87 -3.70
N GLY A 475 -7.03 -40.24 -4.81
CA GLY A 475 -8.39 -40.39 -5.32
C GLY A 475 -8.87 -39.26 -6.24
N LEU A 476 -10.19 -39.16 -6.35
CA LEU A 476 -10.93 -38.17 -7.13
C LEU A 476 -11.77 -37.31 -6.17
N PHE A 477 -11.65 -35.99 -6.29
CA PHE A 477 -12.19 -35.00 -5.35
C PHE A 477 -12.81 -33.81 -6.11
N ARG A 478 -13.72 -33.07 -5.47
CA ARG A 478 -14.45 -31.93 -6.06
C ARG A 478 -14.03 -30.61 -5.41
N ILE A 479 -13.70 -29.60 -6.21
CA ILE A 479 -13.39 -28.25 -5.72
C ILE A 479 -14.61 -27.33 -5.98
N PRO A 480 -15.11 -26.59 -4.97
CA PRO A 480 -14.45 -26.26 -3.70
C PRO A 480 -14.78 -27.17 -2.49
N GLN A 481 -15.62 -28.20 -2.64
CA GLN A 481 -16.16 -28.99 -1.52
C GLN A 481 -15.07 -29.74 -0.73
N ASP A 482 -14.19 -30.45 -1.42
CA ASP A 482 -13.15 -31.32 -0.88
C ASP A 482 -11.78 -30.61 -0.83
N ALA A 483 -11.77 -29.27 -0.75
CA ALA A 483 -10.54 -28.48 -0.83
C ALA A 483 -9.48 -28.83 0.23
N SER A 484 -9.90 -29.33 1.40
CA SER A 484 -8.99 -29.81 2.45
C SER A 484 -8.18 -31.04 2.02
N GLU A 485 -8.74 -31.92 1.18
CA GLU A 485 -8.09 -33.16 0.75
C GLU A 485 -7.07 -32.90 -0.36
N VAL A 486 -7.30 -31.87 -1.17
CA VAL A 486 -6.41 -31.49 -2.28
C VAL A 486 -5.32 -30.52 -1.83
N LEU A 487 -5.68 -29.53 -0.99
CA LEU A 487 -4.78 -28.43 -0.58
C LEU A 487 -4.26 -28.55 0.88
N GLY A 488 -4.82 -29.45 1.67
CA GLY A 488 -4.56 -29.56 3.10
C GLY A 488 -5.33 -28.50 3.89
N ALA A 489 -5.94 -28.90 5.01
CA ALA A 489 -6.72 -28.03 5.88
C ALA A 489 -5.93 -26.82 6.43
N ASP A 490 -4.60 -26.91 6.49
CA ASP A 490 -3.67 -25.87 6.93
C ASP A 490 -3.12 -24.98 5.79
N HIS A 491 -3.70 -25.06 4.58
CA HIS A 491 -3.40 -24.08 3.50
C HIS A 491 -3.81 -22.65 3.95
N PRO A 492 -2.90 -21.65 3.96
CA PRO A 492 -3.17 -20.33 4.55
C PRO A 492 -4.39 -19.61 3.99
N PHE A 493 -4.75 -19.89 2.73
CA PHE A 493 -5.83 -19.23 1.99
C PHE A 493 -6.86 -20.23 1.44
N LEU A 494 -7.05 -21.38 2.11
CA LEU A 494 -7.84 -22.54 1.62
C LEU A 494 -9.09 -22.18 0.80
N HIS A 495 -10.00 -21.36 1.33
CA HIS A 495 -11.24 -20.96 0.65
C HIS A 495 -11.02 -20.06 -0.58
N ASP A 496 -10.16 -19.04 -0.45
CA ASP A 496 -9.82 -18.11 -1.55
C ASP A 496 -9.10 -18.87 -2.69
N ALA A 497 -8.22 -19.82 -2.34
CA ALA A 497 -7.49 -20.70 -3.27
C ALA A 497 -8.41 -21.68 -4.00
N ALA A 498 -9.33 -22.34 -3.27
CA ALA A 498 -10.33 -23.21 -3.88
C ALA A 498 -11.25 -22.44 -4.85
N ALA A 499 -11.70 -21.24 -4.46
CA ALA A 499 -12.53 -20.39 -5.31
C ALA A 499 -11.81 -19.91 -6.59
N ASP A 500 -10.51 -19.58 -6.48
CA ASP A 500 -9.71 -19.20 -7.65
C ASP A 500 -9.26 -20.39 -8.50
N LEU A 501 -9.18 -21.63 -7.97
CA LEU A 501 -9.05 -22.85 -8.79
C LEU A 501 -10.29 -23.06 -9.67
N VAL A 502 -11.50 -22.85 -9.11
CA VAL A 502 -12.75 -22.88 -9.91
C VAL A 502 -12.74 -21.80 -10.98
N ARG A 503 -12.30 -20.58 -10.64
CA ARG A 503 -12.18 -19.46 -11.59
C ARG A 503 -11.16 -19.75 -12.70
N LEU A 504 -10.05 -20.40 -12.36
CA LEU A 504 -8.99 -20.80 -13.29
C LEU A 504 -9.48 -21.86 -14.27
N CYS A 505 -10.08 -22.96 -13.79
CA CYS A 505 -10.59 -24.01 -14.67
C CYS A 505 -11.75 -23.54 -15.57
N ARG A 506 -12.53 -22.54 -15.12
CA ARG A 506 -13.60 -21.90 -15.90
C ARG A 506 -13.13 -20.68 -16.74
N HIS A 507 -11.83 -20.38 -16.78
CA HIS A 507 -11.33 -19.31 -17.63
C HIS A 507 -11.48 -19.71 -19.11
N PRO A 508 -11.95 -18.84 -20.04
CA PRO A 508 -12.19 -19.21 -21.43
C PRO A 508 -10.99 -19.85 -22.15
N ASP A 509 -9.78 -19.34 -21.88
CA ASP A 509 -8.53 -19.86 -22.43
C ASP A 509 -7.88 -21.00 -21.61
N ALA A 510 -8.57 -21.57 -20.60
CA ALA A 510 -8.04 -22.72 -19.87
C ALA A 510 -8.03 -23.98 -20.74
N GLY A 511 -7.03 -24.84 -20.54
CA GLY A 511 -7.03 -26.21 -21.08
C GLY A 511 -8.15 -27.06 -20.49
N ASP A 512 -8.62 -28.03 -21.28
CA ASP A 512 -9.68 -28.98 -20.89
C ASP A 512 -9.24 -29.90 -19.74
N LEU A 513 -7.91 -30.14 -19.63
CA LEU A 513 -7.26 -30.59 -18.41
C LEU A 513 -6.21 -29.56 -17.98
N VAL A 514 -6.16 -29.27 -16.68
CA VAL A 514 -5.18 -28.38 -16.04
C VAL A 514 -4.28 -29.23 -15.15
N LEU A 515 -2.97 -29.09 -15.35
CA LEU A 515 -1.95 -29.75 -14.55
C LEU A 515 -1.48 -28.82 -13.44
N SER A 516 -1.37 -29.32 -12.22
CA SER A 516 -0.67 -28.66 -11.13
C SER A 516 0.46 -29.56 -10.62
N GLY A 517 1.65 -28.96 -10.50
CA GLY A 517 2.81 -29.56 -9.87
C GLY A 517 2.75 -29.54 -8.34
N TRP A 518 1.62 -29.13 -7.73
CA TRP A 518 1.46 -29.01 -6.30
C TRP A 518 0.22 -29.74 -5.80
N VAL A 519 0.38 -30.52 -4.73
CA VAL A 519 -0.70 -31.19 -3.99
C VAL A 519 -0.27 -31.39 -2.55
N VAL A 520 -1.22 -31.47 -1.61
CA VAL A 520 -0.92 -31.72 -0.20
C VAL A 520 -0.07 -32.98 0.00
N GLY A 521 0.89 -32.91 0.92
CA GLY A 521 1.74 -34.04 1.31
C GLY A 521 2.84 -34.44 0.32
N GLN A 522 2.93 -33.80 -0.85
CA GLN A 522 3.99 -34.06 -1.84
C GLN A 522 4.97 -32.90 -1.97
N ALA A 523 6.17 -33.19 -2.47
CA ALA A 523 7.15 -32.15 -2.80
C ALA A 523 6.70 -31.40 -4.07
N PRO A 524 6.75 -30.06 -4.13
CA PRO A 524 6.37 -29.31 -5.32
C PRO A 524 7.19 -29.72 -6.55
N VAL A 525 6.52 -29.77 -7.70
CA VAL A 525 7.08 -30.15 -9.00
C VAL A 525 6.94 -28.99 -9.98
N THR A 526 7.92 -28.81 -10.87
CA THR A 526 7.81 -27.94 -12.04
C THR A 526 7.99 -28.75 -13.33
N PHE A 527 7.29 -28.33 -14.38
CA PHE A 527 7.35 -28.94 -15.70
C PHE A 527 8.47 -28.37 -16.59
N VAL A 528 9.21 -27.36 -16.10
CA VAL A 528 10.37 -26.73 -16.76
C VAL A 528 11.62 -26.80 -15.87
N GLN A 529 12.80 -26.48 -16.40
CA GLN A 529 14.08 -26.66 -15.69
C GLN A 529 14.39 -25.53 -14.70
N GLU A 530 13.61 -25.46 -13.61
CA GLU A 530 13.69 -24.41 -12.59
C GLU A 530 13.73 -24.97 -11.15
N ASN A 531 14.60 -24.40 -10.32
CA ASN A 531 14.83 -24.79 -8.91
C ASN A 531 13.90 -24.06 -7.93
N GLY A 532 13.42 -22.89 -8.31
CA GLY A 532 12.26 -22.24 -7.71
C GLY A 532 11.17 -22.18 -8.76
N ALA A 533 9.90 -22.32 -8.37
CA ALA A 533 8.79 -22.28 -9.32
C ALA A 533 7.57 -21.58 -8.72
N HIS A 534 6.79 -20.94 -9.57
CA HIS A 534 5.50 -20.34 -9.21
C HIS A 534 4.52 -20.36 -10.38
N GLY A 535 3.22 -20.28 -10.07
CA GLY A 535 2.11 -20.21 -11.02
C GLY A 535 0.89 -21.02 -10.59
N SER A 536 1.04 -21.96 -9.66
CA SER A 536 0.01 -22.86 -9.17
C SER A 536 -0.46 -22.50 -7.75
N VAL A 537 -0.97 -23.48 -7.01
CA VAL A 537 -1.70 -23.32 -5.73
C VAL A 537 -0.85 -23.62 -4.48
N GLY A 538 0.48 -23.67 -4.61
CA GLY A 538 1.39 -23.89 -3.50
C GLY A 538 1.37 -22.80 -2.43
N ARG A 539 1.80 -23.18 -1.23
CA ARG A 539 1.66 -22.37 0.00
C ARG A 539 2.65 -21.23 0.07
N GLU A 540 3.84 -21.40 -0.48
CA GLU A 540 4.84 -20.33 -0.56
C GLU A 540 4.65 -19.50 -1.82
N GLU A 541 4.29 -20.10 -2.96
CA GLU A 541 4.00 -19.36 -4.19
C GLU A 541 2.78 -18.44 -4.07
N THR A 542 1.70 -18.88 -3.41
CA THR A 542 0.52 -18.02 -3.21
C THR A 542 0.66 -16.99 -2.08
N ARG A 543 1.73 -17.07 -1.25
CA ARG A 543 1.90 -16.28 -0.02
C ARG A 543 3.00 -15.23 -0.17
N GLY A 544 2.70 -14.18 -0.92
CA GLY A 544 3.43 -12.91 -0.87
C GLY A 544 3.21 -12.16 0.46
N PHE A 545 3.67 -10.91 0.50
CA PHE A 545 3.50 -10.02 1.66
C PHE A 545 3.08 -8.62 1.22
N ALA A 546 2.46 -7.85 2.12
CA ALA A 546 2.20 -6.43 1.92
C ALA A 546 2.61 -5.60 3.15
N LEU A 547 3.48 -4.62 2.92
CA LEU A 547 3.88 -3.56 3.85
C LEU A 547 3.20 -2.26 3.41
N ALA A 548 2.00 -2.03 3.94
CA ALA A 548 1.15 -0.90 3.56
C ALA A 548 1.17 0.19 4.65
N PRO A 549 1.22 1.49 4.31
CA PRO A 549 1.14 2.53 5.31
C PRO A 549 -0.31 2.71 5.76
N HIS A 550 -0.50 2.96 7.07
CA HIS A 550 -1.81 3.08 7.73
C HIS A 550 -2.81 4.03 7.07
N ALA A 551 -2.33 4.99 6.26
CA ALA A 551 -3.16 5.94 5.52
C ALA A 551 -3.95 5.35 4.33
N LEU A 552 -3.66 4.10 3.89
CA LEU A 552 -4.44 3.45 2.83
C LEU A 552 -5.76 2.85 3.31
N HIS A 553 -5.92 2.62 4.62
CA HIS A 553 -7.12 2.02 5.21
C HIS A 553 -7.58 0.75 4.45
N LEU A 554 -6.67 -0.23 4.40
CA LEU A 554 -6.94 -1.55 3.84
C LEU A 554 -8.01 -2.27 4.66
N ARG A 555 -8.85 -3.03 3.96
CA ARG A 555 -9.69 -4.07 4.57
C ARG A 555 -8.95 -5.38 4.37
N HIS A 556 -8.71 -6.12 5.45
CA HIS A 556 -8.01 -7.40 5.41
C HIS A 556 -8.96 -8.54 5.84
N ARG A 557 -8.79 -9.72 5.24
CA ARG A 557 -9.39 -10.98 5.67
C ARG A 557 -8.51 -11.63 6.75
N ARG A 558 -9.01 -12.69 7.40
CA ARG A 558 -8.23 -13.52 8.33
C ARG A 558 -8.15 -14.95 7.82
N ALA A 559 -6.94 -15.51 7.81
CA ALA A 559 -6.69 -16.92 7.56
C ALA A 559 -7.19 -17.77 8.75
N ALA A 560 -7.30 -19.09 8.58
CA ALA A 560 -7.68 -20.01 9.66
C ALA A 560 -6.75 -19.89 10.89
N GLY A 561 -5.44 -19.70 10.66
CA GLY A 561 -4.45 -19.41 11.71
C GLY A 561 -4.48 -17.97 12.28
N GLY A 562 -5.53 -17.20 12.00
CA GLY A 562 -5.71 -15.82 12.50
C GLY A 562 -4.88 -14.74 11.79
N GLU A 563 -3.94 -15.10 10.89
CA GLU A 563 -3.12 -14.14 10.14
C GLU A 563 -3.99 -13.22 9.26
N ALA A 564 -3.73 -11.91 9.32
CA ALA A 564 -4.41 -10.93 8.47
C ALA A 564 -3.78 -10.89 7.07
N TYR A 565 -4.63 -10.95 6.03
CA TYR A 565 -4.18 -10.96 4.64
C TYR A 565 -5.08 -10.14 3.72
N ILE A 566 -4.53 -9.78 2.56
CA ILE A 566 -5.21 -9.09 1.46
C ILE A 566 -4.91 -9.80 0.14
N ARG A 567 -5.65 -9.46 -0.92
CA ARG A 567 -5.33 -9.84 -2.31
C ARG A 567 -5.29 -8.61 -3.22
N GLY A 568 -5.00 -8.80 -4.51
CA GLY A 568 -4.81 -7.72 -5.47
C GLY A 568 -5.92 -6.66 -5.46
N ARG A 569 -7.20 -7.07 -5.48
CA ARG A 569 -8.35 -6.15 -5.52
C ARG A 569 -8.47 -5.29 -4.26
N ASP A 570 -8.01 -5.76 -3.11
CA ASP A 570 -8.07 -5.01 -1.85
C ASP A 570 -7.09 -3.83 -1.90
N LEU A 571 -5.88 -4.08 -2.44
CA LEU A 571 -4.87 -3.07 -2.70
C LEU A 571 -5.32 -2.09 -3.77
N TYR A 572 -5.90 -2.56 -4.89
CA TYR A 572 -6.52 -1.73 -5.92
C TYR A 572 -7.58 -0.78 -5.34
N ARG A 573 -8.58 -1.33 -4.62
CA ARG A 573 -9.67 -0.57 -4.00
C ARG A 573 -9.17 0.44 -2.96
N ALA A 574 -8.11 0.15 -2.23
CA ALA A 574 -7.51 1.06 -1.25
C ALA A 574 -6.65 2.16 -1.89
N ALA A 575 -5.81 1.80 -2.86
CA ALA A 575 -5.00 2.73 -3.64
C ALA A 575 -5.87 3.74 -4.39
N TRP A 576 -6.97 3.28 -5.02
CA TRP A 576 -7.92 4.17 -5.70
C TRP A 576 -8.56 5.18 -4.75
N ARG A 577 -9.09 4.71 -3.60
CA ARG A 577 -9.67 5.59 -2.56
C ARG A 577 -8.68 6.63 -2.04
N PHE A 578 -7.42 6.24 -1.86
CA PHE A 578 -6.35 7.12 -1.39
C PHE A 578 -5.94 8.17 -2.43
N LEU A 579 -5.88 7.79 -3.72
CA LEU A 579 -5.49 8.68 -4.82
C LEU A 579 -6.62 9.62 -5.24
N HIS A 580 -7.88 9.18 -5.15
CA HIS A 580 -9.03 9.91 -5.67
C HIS A 580 -10.15 10.10 -4.61
N PRO A 581 -9.90 10.84 -3.51
CA PRO A 581 -10.91 11.14 -2.51
C PRO A 581 -12.00 12.04 -3.11
N GLY A 582 -13.09 11.42 -3.61
CA GLY A 582 -14.20 12.09 -4.29
C GLY A 582 -14.59 11.47 -5.66
N ARG A 583 -13.79 10.56 -6.23
CA ARG A 583 -14.15 9.80 -7.45
C ARG A 583 -14.36 8.33 -7.09
N PRO A 584 -15.60 7.87 -6.86
CA PRO A 584 -15.86 6.46 -6.60
C PRO A 584 -15.43 5.61 -7.80
N LEU A 585 -15.10 4.34 -7.54
CA LEU A 585 -14.94 3.35 -8.60
C LEU A 585 -16.27 3.18 -9.36
N ARG A 586 -16.19 2.96 -10.67
CA ARG A 586 -17.35 2.47 -11.44
C ARG A 586 -17.79 1.13 -10.86
N ARG A 587 -19.09 0.98 -10.58
CA ARG A 587 -19.68 -0.32 -10.22
C ARG A 587 -19.92 -1.11 -11.49
N HIS A 588 -19.52 -2.38 -11.49
CA HIS A 588 -19.77 -3.33 -12.57
C HIS A 588 -20.63 -4.48 -12.02
N ALA A 589 -21.63 -4.91 -12.79
CA ALA A 589 -22.73 -5.76 -12.31
C ALA A 589 -22.32 -7.16 -11.79
N HIS A 590 -21.08 -7.60 -12.06
CA HIS A 590 -20.57 -8.91 -11.66
C HIS A 590 -19.72 -8.92 -10.37
N ASP A 591 -19.36 -7.75 -9.81
CA ASP A 591 -18.43 -7.69 -8.65
C ASP A 591 -19.12 -7.93 -7.29
N ASP A 592 -20.43 -7.70 -7.19
CA ASP A 592 -21.12 -7.62 -5.89
C ASP A 592 -21.65 -8.98 -5.39
N ALA A 593 -21.82 -9.97 -6.28
CA ALA A 593 -22.46 -11.27 -5.98
C ALA A 593 -21.67 -12.20 -5.01
N ALA A 594 -20.45 -11.83 -4.61
CA ALA A 594 -19.59 -12.67 -3.76
C ALA A 594 -18.82 -11.92 -2.65
N THR A 595 -19.05 -10.61 -2.45
CA THR A 595 -18.36 -9.88 -1.36
C THR A 595 -19.22 -8.96 -0.49
N ASP A 596 -20.47 -8.69 -0.85
CA ASP A 596 -21.46 -8.17 0.11
C ASP A 596 -22.08 -9.34 0.88
N HIS A 597 -21.30 -9.92 1.79
CA HIS A 597 -21.90 -10.31 3.06
C HIS A 597 -22.37 -8.99 3.71
N PRO A 598 -23.68 -8.77 3.91
CA PRO A 598 -24.11 -7.67 4.77
C PRO A 598 -23.43 -7.87 6.13
N GLU A 599 -23.13 -6.77 6.84
CA GLU A 599 -22.51 -6.83 8.17
C GLU A 599 -23.23 -7.87 9.02
N SER A 600 -22.59 -9.03 9.27
CA SER A 600 -23.13 -9.99 10.23
C SER A 600 -23.31 -9.24 11.54
N PRO A 601 -24.54 -9.13 12.10
CA PRO A 601 -24.78 -8.32 13.29
C PRO A 601 -23.93 -8.74 14.50
N ALA A 602 -23.37 -9.94 14.47
CA ALA A 602 -22.43 -10.55 15.42
C ALA A 602 -21.12 -9.76 15.71
N LEU A 603 -20.85 -8.63 15.04
CA LEU A 603 -19.78 -7.70 15.46
C LEU A 603 -20.29 -6.42 16.18
N ARG A 604 -21.61 -6.28 16.34
CA ARG A 604 -22.23 -5.25 17.20
C ARG A 604 -22.41 -5.72 18.64
N GLU A 605 -22.34 -7.03 18.90
CA GLU A 605 -22.45 -7.64 20.23
C GLU A 605 -21.08 -8.00 20.83
N HIS A 606 -20.30 -6.98 21.19
CA HIS A 606 -19.21 -7.16 22.17
C HIS A 606 -19.03 -5.97 23.13
N HIS A 607 -20.04 -5.09 23.21
CA HIS A 607 -20.16 -4.04 24.23
C HIS A 607 -21.54 -3.99 24.90
N ALA A 608 -22.35 -5.05 24.78
CA ALA A 608 -23.39 -5.34 25.78
C ALA A 608 -22.69 -5.99 26.99
N ALA A 609 -23.00 -5.51 28.20
CA ALA A 609 -22.34 -5.98 29.41
C ALA A 609 -22.82 -7.39 29.80
N SER A 610 -21.88 -8.32 30.00
CA SER A 610 -22.14 -9.54 30.78
C SER A 610 -22.41 -9.13 32.23
N PRO A 611 -23.52 -9.57 32.85
CA PRO A 611 -23.87 -9.21 34.23
C PRO A 611 -23.19 -10.12 35.27
N ASP A 612 -21.88 -10.36 35.12
CA ASP A 612 -21.08 -11.19 36.05
C ASP A 612 -19.74 -10.52 36.38
N GLY A 613 -19.49 -10.27 37.66
CA GLY A 613 -18.15 -9.98 38.20
C GLY A 613 -17.53 -8.61 37.82
N ALA A 614 -18.16 -7.50 38.23
CA ALA A 614 -17.67 -6.16 37.94
C ALA A 614 -16.32 -5.80 38.60
N THR A 615 -15.21 -6.09 37.92
CA THR A 615 -13.95 -5.34 38.09
C THR A 615 -13.88 -4.23 37.04
N SER A 616 -14.11 -2.99 37.46
CA SER A 616 -14.20 -1.86 36.54
C SER A 616 -12.82 -1.54 35.94
N ARG A 617 -12.70 -1.65 34.62
CA ARG A 617 -11.47 -1.29 33.90
C ARG A 617 -11.18 0.22 34.06
N PRO A 618 -9.92 0.65 34.26
CA PRO A 618 -9.60 2.07 34.37
C PRO A 618 -9.85 2.86 33.08
N LEU A 619 -10.28 4.11 33.24
CA LEU A 619 -10.56 5.10 32.21
C LEU A 619 -9.24 5.65 31.63
N ARG A 620 -9.09 5.63 30.30
CA ARG A 620 -7.87 6.09 29.61
C ARG A 620 -8.06 7.49 29.01
N VAL A 621 -7.41 8.48 29.59
CA VAL A 621 -7.53 9.89 29.17
C VAL A 621 -6.26 10.39 28.51
N MET A 622 -6.40 11.06 27.37
CA MET A 622 -5.30 11.60 26.57
C MET A 622 -5.46 13.12 26.37
N THR A 623 -4.36 13.88 26.50
CA THR A 623 -4.28 15.27 26.03
C THR A 623 -3.26 15.37 24.91
N TYR A 624 -3.59 16.12 23.85
CA TYR A 624 -2.72 16.27 22.69
C TYR A 624 -2.91 17.61 21.96
N ASN A 625 -1.89 18.49 22.01
CA ASN A 625 -1.78 19.56 21.03
C ASN A 625 -1.41 18.96 19.66
N ILE A 626 -2.34 19.03 18.70
CA ILE A 626 -2.17 18.41 17.38
C ILE A 626 -1.57 19.35 16.34
N HIS A 627 -1.28 20.61 16.69
CA HIS A 627 -0.70 21.64 15.81
C HIS A 627 -1.43 21.69 14.45
N SER A 628 -2.77 21.67 14.47
CA SER A 628 -3.64 21.59 13.28
C SER A 628 -3.31 20.43 12.31
N CYS A 629 -2.95 19.26 12.86
CA CYS A 629 -2.43 18.08 12.16
C CYS A 629 -1.18 18.34 11.30
N LEU A 630 -0.51 19.48 11.45
CA LEU A 630 0.68 19.88 10.69
C LEU A 630 1.93 19.29 11.34
N GLY A 631 2.39 18.18 10.78
CA GLY A 631 3.61 17.54 11.26
C GLY A 631 4.86 18.42 11.12
N ILE A 632 5.92 18.09 11.85
CA ILE A 632 7.21 18.83 11.79
C ILE A 632 7.91 18.71 10.42
N ASP A 633 7.53 17.72 9.61
CA ASP A 633 7.92 17.63 8.20
C ASP A 633 7.19 18.66 7.32
N GLY A 634 6.21 19.37 7.89
CA GLY A 634 5.41 20.43 7.31
C GLY A 634 4.32 19.91 6.39
N LYS A 635 3.69 18.78 6.75
CA LYS A 635 2.61 18.11 6.02
C LYS A 635 1.39 17.93 6.93
N VAL A 636 0.20 18.32 6.45
CA VAL A 636 -1.07 18.16 7.18
C VAL A 636 -1.64 16.77 6.95
N ARG A 637 -1.68 15.94 8.01
CA ARG A 637 -2.10 14.52 7.97
C ARG A 637 -2.81 14.07 9.25
N PRO A 638 -4.14 14.21 9.34
CA PRO A 638 -4.94 13.75 10.49
C PRO A 638 -4.77 12.26 10.80
N GLU A 639 -4.47 11.43 9.80
CA GLU A 639 -4.30 9.97 9.94
C GLU A 639 -3.13 9.63 10.87
N ARG A 640 -2.10 10.49 10.93
CA ARG A 640 -1.00 10.36 11.89
C ARG A 640 -1.47 10.57 13.32
N ILE A 641 -2.35 11.55 13.56
CA ILE A 641 -2.95 11.82 14.87
C ILE A 641 -3.82 10.64 15.30
N VAL A 642 -4.68 10.12 14.40
CA VAL A 642 -5.49 8.91 14.62
C VAL A 642 -4.60 7.71 14.98
N SER A 643 -3.51 7.48 14.24
CA SER A 643 -2.55 6.39 14.52
C SER A 643 -1.91 6.52 15.91
N VAL A 644 -1.57 7.74 16.33
CA VAL A 644 -1.01 8.02 17.66
C VAL A 644 -2.06 7.79 18.76
N ILE A 645 -3.31 8.25 18.59
CA ILE A 645 -4.42 8.00 19.53
C ILE A 645 -4.70 6.50 19.67
N LYS A 646 -4.81 5.77 18.54
CA LYS A 646 -5.01 4.31 18.54
C LYS A 646 -3.88 3.55 19.25
N SER A 647 -2.65 4.10 19.30
CA SER A 647 -1.54 3.49 20.04
C SER A 647 -1.70 3.58 21.57
N CYS A 648 -2.42 4.57 22.09
CA CYS A 648 -2.81 4.67 23.50
C CYS A 648 -4.01 3.77 23.85
N ARG A 649 -4.93 3.57 22.88
CA ARG A 649 -6.31 3.11 23.14
C ARG A 649 -6.98 4.01 24.19
N ALA A 650 -6.98 5.32 23.94
CA ALA A 650 -7.61 6.30 24.84
C ALA A 650 -9.14 6.31 24.65
N ASP A 651 -9.88 6.41 25.74
CA ASP A 651 -11.34 6.43 25.79
C ASP A 651 -11.89 7.88 25.80
N VAL A 652 -11.06 8.84 26.22
CA VAL A 652 -11.33 10.28 26.23
C VAL A 652 -10.10 11.02 25.73
N ILE A 653 -10.26 11.90 24.73
CA ILE A 653 -9.17 12.62 24.08
C ILE A 653 -9.47 14.13 24.02
N ALA A 654 -8.69 14.91 24.77
CA ALA A 654 -8.68 16.37 24.71
C ALA A 654 -7.65 16.86 23.69
N LEU A 655 -8.12 17.47 22.59
CA LEU A 655 -7.29 17.98 21.51
C LEU A 655 -7.18 19.52 21.54
N GLN A 656 -5.97 20.03 21.35
CA GLN A 656 -5.69 21.47 21.21
C GLN A 656 -5.18 21.80 19.79
N GLU A 657 -5.33 23.05 19.37
CA GLU A 657 -4.95 23.58 18.04
C GLU A 657 -5.68 22.96 16.85
N VAL A 658 -6.97 22.65 17.02
CA VAL A 658 -7.80 21.96 16.04
C VAL A 658 -8.39 22.94 15.02
N ASP A 659 -8.00 22.80 13.75
CA ASP A 659 -8.58 23.56 12.62
C ASP A 659 -9.89 22.92 12.11
N ALA A 660 -10.84 23.76 11.67
CA ALA A 660 -11.98 23.34 10.85
C ALA A 660 -12.19 24.30 9.67
N ASN A 661 -12.30 23.77 8.45
CA ASN A 661 -12.48 24.53 7.18
C ASN A 661 -11.39 25.60 6.89
N ARG A 662 -10.19 25.46 7.48
CA ARG A 662 -9.08 26.40 7.25
C ARG A 662 -8.29 26.02 5.98
N PRO A 663 -7.91 26.99 5.12
CA PRO A 663 -7.11 26.70 3.92
C PRO A 663 -5.77 26.02 4.23
N ARG A 664 -5.13 26.38 5.37
CA ARG A 664 -3.86 25.77 5.81
C ARG A 664 -3.99 24.28 6.15
N SER A 665 -5.20 23.81 6.48
CA SER A 665 -5.50 22.43 6.85
C SER A 665 -6.30 21.68 5.77
N ARG A 666 -6.19 22.10 4.50
CA ARG A 666 -6.94 21.57 3.35
C ARG A 666 -8.48 21.67 3.51
N ARG A 667 -8.96 22.63 4.30
CA ARG A 667 -10.37 22.76 4.73
C ARG A 667 -10.93 21.55 5.51
N HIS A 668 -10.08 20.67 6.01
CA HIS A 668 -10.52 19.53 6.83
C HIS A 668 -11.28 20.01 8.08
N GLU A 669 -12.32 19.28 8.48
CA GLU A 669 -12.94 19.38 9.81
C GLU A 669 -12.25 18.36 10.72
N GLN A 670 -11.13 18.77 11.33
CA GLN A 670 -10.17 17.81 11.90
C GLN A 670 -10.74 17.02 13.09
N ALA A 671 -11.54 17.66 13.95
CA ALA A 671 -12.23 16.98 15.05
C ALA A 671 -13.11 15.82 14.53
N LYS A 672 -13.96 16.11 13.54
CA LYS A 672 -14.84 15.13 12.92
C LYS A 672 -14.07 14.00 12.22
N MET A 673 -13.08 14.32 11.39
CA MET A 673 -12.30 13.29 10.68
C MET A 673 -11.56 12.36 11.65
N ILE A 674 -11.06 12.87 12.77
CA ILE A 674 -10.39 12.05 13.79
C ILE A 674 -11.43 11.19 14.54
N ALA A 675 -12.58 11.75 14.90
CA ALA A 675 -13.67 11.06 15.60
C ALA A 675 -14.28 9.93 14.76
N ASP A 676 -14.62 10.21 13.50
CA ASP A 676 -15.13 9.23 12.53
C ASP A 676 -14.12 8.07 12.35
N ALA A 677 -12.83 8.36 12.21
CA ALA A 677 -11.78 7.36 12.05
C ALA A 677 -11.46 6.56 13.33
N LEU A 678 -11.97 6.99 14.48
CA LEU A 678 -11.92 6.29 15.76
C LEU A 678 -13.25 5.59 16.12
N ALA A 679 -14.32 5.83 15.36
CA ALA A 679 -15.71 5.47 15.70
C ALA A 679 -16.12 6.00 17.09
N MET A 680 -15.87 7.29 17.34
CA MET A 680 -16.09 7.97 18.62
C MET A 680 -16.96 9.22 18.47
N SER A 681 -17.66 9.59 19.54
CA SER A 681 -18.38 10.85 19.66
C SER A 681 -17.40 12.02 19.82
N HIS A 682 -17.78 13.24 19.40
CA HIS A 682 -16.96 14.42 19.62
C HIS A 682 -17.76 15.70 19.83
N HIS A 683 -17.15 16.65 20.53
CA HIS A 683 -17.60 18.04 20.63
C HIS A 683 -16.45 18.98 20.25
N TYR A 684 -16.74 20.03 19.48
CA TYR A 684 -15.74 21.01 19.00
C TYR A 684 -16.13 22.43 19.37
N TYR A 685 -15.20 23.16 19.98
CA TYR A 685 -15.36 24.58 20.31
C TYR A 685 -14.42 25.45 19.46
N ALA A 686 -15.01 26.31 18.63
CA ALA A 686 -14.30 27.33 17.87
C ALA A 686 -13.89 28.51 18.77
N VAL A 687 -12.69 28.46 19.32
CA VAL A 687 -12.08 29.57 20.09
C VAL A 687 -11.88 30.80 19.20
N SER A 688 -11.72 30.62 17.90
CA SER A 688 -11.73 31.70 16.90
C SER A 688 -12.42 31.25 15.62
N ASP A 689 -13.21 32.15 15.04
CA ASP A 689 -13.90 32.00 13.76
C ASP A 689 -13.61 33.24 12.89
N TRP A 690 -13.27 33.01 11.63
CA TRP A 690 -13.02 34.05 10.62
C TRP A 690 -13.91 33.87 9.38
N GLY A 691 -15.21 33.66 9.58
CA GLY A 691 -16.19 33.47 8.51
C GLY A 691 -16.29 32.02 8.07
N GLY A 692 -16.45 31.10 9.03
CA GLY A 692 -16.48 29.66 8.82
C GLY A 692 -15.09 28.99 8.81
N GLU A 693 -14.02 29.79 8.74
CA GLU A 693 -12.65 29.39 9.04
C GLU A 693 -12.45 29.31 10.56
N ARG A 694 -12.49 28.11 11.15
CA ARG A 694 -12.52 27.90 12.60
C ARG A 694 -11.23 27.30 13.15
N TYR A 695 -10.88 27.67 14.38
CA TYR A 695 -9.74 27.14 15.14
C TYR A 695 -10.08 27.06 16.64
N GLY A 696 -9.71 25.97 17.31
CA GLY A 696 -9.95 25.84 18.74
C GLY A 696 -9.66 24.46 19.33
N LEU A 697 -10.62 23.97 20.12
CA LEU A 697 -10.49 22.80 21.00
C LEU A 697 -11.49 21.71 20.61
N ALA A 698 -11.14 20.45 20.82
CA ALA A 698 -12.09 19.35 20.73
C ALA A 698 -11.97 18.40 21.92
N ILE A 699 -13.07 17.75 22.29
CA ILE A 699 -13.06 16.55 23.12
C ILE A 699 -13.70 15.43 22.32
N ILE A 700 -13.03 14.29 22.22
CA ILE A 700 -13.49 13.07 21.55
C ILE A 700 -13.62 11.98 22.63
N SER A 701 -14.68 11.16 22.59
CA SER A 701 -14.85 10.06 23.55
C SER A 701 -15.56 8.84 22.97
N ALA A 702 -15.22 7.67 23.52
CA ALA A 702 -15.97 6.43 23.36
C ALA A 702 -17.37 6.47 24.03
N PHE A 703 -17.58 7.39 24.97
CA PHE A 703 -18.81 7.54 25.75
C PHE A 703 -19.68 8.70 25.21
N PRO A 704 -20.97 8.75 25.58
CA PRO A 704 -21.81 9.93 25.35
C PRO A 704 -21.15 11.22 25.90
N LEU A 705 -21.33 12.32 25.18
CA LEU A 705 -20.78 13.63 25.51
C LEU A 705 -21.92 14.64 25.69
N GLU A 706 -22.14 15.07 26.92
CA GLU A 706 -23.00 16.22 27.23
C GLU A 706 -22.15 17.49 27.22
N HIS A 707 -22.55 18.53 26.48
CA HIS A 707 -21.87 19.83 26.52
C HIS A 707 -22.37 20.63 27.73
N VAL A 708 -21.44 21.03 28.60
CA VAL A 708 -21.76 21.84 29.78
C VAL A 708 -21.45 23.31 29.53
N GLN A 709 -20.23 23.61 29.08
CA GLN A 709 -19.81 25.00 28.85
C GLN A 709 -18.66 25.10 27.85
N SER A 710 -18.63 26.17 27.07
CA SER A 710 -17.46 26.56 26.28
C SER A 710 -17.37 28.07 26.15
N GLY A 711 -16.17 28.64 26.39
CA GLY A 711 -16.03 30.09 26.45
C GLY A 711 -14.58 30.58 26.39
N HIS A 712 -14.41 31.89 26.16
CA HIS A 712 -13.10 32.55 26.21
C HIS A 712 -12.66 32.78 27.66
N LEU A 713 -11.42 32.39 27.97
CA LEU A 713 -10.71 32.80 29.18
C LEU A 713 -10.03 34.16 28.95
N THR A 714 -9.56 34.43 27.72
CA THR A 714 -9.08 35.76 27.30
C THR A 714 -9.38 36.00 25.81
N PRO A 715 -9.88 37.19 25.44
CA PRO A 715 -10.09 37.56 24.04
C PRO A 715 -8.77 37.75 23.29
N ALA A 716 -8.84 37.82 21.97
CA ALA A 716 -7.69 38.20 21.14
C ALA A 716 -7.31 39.67 21.36
N ASP A 717 -6.01 39.96 21.36
CA ASP A 717 -5.43 41.30 21.48
C ASP A 717 -4.40 41.48 20.35
N SER A 718 -4.82 42.15 19.28
CA SER A 718 -4.03 42.36 18.07
C SER A 718 -2.83 43.29 18.30
N LEU A 719 -2.93 44.24 19.24
CA LEU A 719 -1.87 45.18 19.60
C LEU A 719 -0.72 44.45 20.31
N ARG A 720 -1.06 43.56 21.25
CA ARG A 720 -0.08 42.72 21.98
C ARG A 720 0.23 41.39 21.30
N ARG A 721 -0.32 41.16 20.10
CA ARG A 721 -0.17 39.94 19.28
C ARG A 721 -0.56 38.66 20.03
N ARG A 722 -1.66 38.71 20.76
CA ARG A 722 -2.25 37.56 21.46
C ARG A 722 -3.49 37.08 20.71
N GLU A 723 -3.62 35.78 20.59
CA GLU A 723 -4.79 35.12 20.06
C GLU A 723 -5.82 34.88 21.18
N ALA A 724 -7.08 34.66 20.82
CA ALA A 724 -8.08 34.25 21.80
C ALA A 724 -7.71 32.88 22.39
N ARG A 725 -8.06 32.68 23.66
CA ARG A 725 -7.85 31.42 24.39
C ARG A 725 -9.08 31.13 25.23
N GLY A 726 -9.44 29.86 25.33
CA GLY A 726 -10.70 29.41 25.93
C GLY A 726 -10.59 28.04 26.59
N ALA A 727 -11.72 27.60 27.10
CA ALA A 727 -11.91 26.24 27.61
C ALA A 727 -13.19 25.64 27.03
N LEU A 728 -13.22 24.30 26.97
CA LEU A 728 -14.35 23.47 26.59
C LEU A 728 -14.55 22.45 27.72
N TRP A 729 -15.74 22.42 28.30
CA TRP A 729 -16.17 21.54 29.36
C TRP A 729 -17.34 20.70 28.86
N VAL A 730 -17.16 19.38 28.93
CA VAL A 730 -18.17 18.37 28.68
C VAL A 730 -18.29 17.45 29.89
N LYS A 731 -19.44 16.80 30.03
CA LYS A 731 -19.67 15.71 30.97
C LYS A 731 -19.74 14.41 30.17
N ILE A 732 -19.15 13.35 30.69
CA ILE A 732 -19.18 12.01 30.09
C ILE A 732 -19.77 11.01 31.07
N ASP A 733 -20.60 10.11 30.56
CA ASP A 733 -21.14 9.00 31.34
C ASP A 733 -20.29 7.75 31.08
N ALA A 734 -19.26 7.60 31.91
CA ALA A 734 -18.39 6.43 31.90
C ALA A 734 -19.01 5.29 32.74
N PRO A 735 -18.65 4.01 32.51
CA PRO A 735 -19.20 2.88 33.28
C PRO A 735 -18.99 2.95 34.80
N GLN A 736 -18.03 3.77 35.27
CA GLN A 736 -17.70 3.98 36.67
C GLN A 736 -18.49 5.13 37.31
N GLY A 737 -19.20 5.94 36.52
CA GLY A 737 -19.89 7.15 36.96
C GLY A 737 -19.69 8.32 35.99
N SER A 738 -20.43 9.40 36.23
CA SER A 738 -20.37 10.60 35.39
C SER A 738 -19.17 11.48 35.76
N VAL A 739 -18.43 11.97 34.76
CA VAL A 739 -17.15 12.68 34.92
C VAL A 739 -17.14 14.00 34.16
N ASN A 740 -16.73 15.08 34.82
CA ASN A 740 -16.51 16.37 34.19
C ASN A 740 -15.12 16.41 33.51
N VAL A 741 -15.08 16.67 32.21
CA VAL A 741 -13.85 16.76 31.41
C VAL A 741 -13.70 18.16 30.82
N ILE A 742 -12.63 18.85 31.21
CA ILE A 742 -12.31 20.20 30.76
C ILE A 742 -11.04 20.17 29.92
N ASN A 743 -11.10 20.72 28.71
CA ASN A 743 -9.98 20.93 27.80
C ASN A 743 -9.68 22.43 27.69
N THR A 744 -8.41 22.83 27.73
CA THR A 744 -7.98 24.21 27.52
C THR A 744 -6.65 24.33 26.77
N HIS A 745 -6.38 25.51 26.23
CA HIS A 745 -5.08 25.92 25.71
C HIS A 745 -4.77 27.32 26.24
N PHE A 746 -3.60 27.51 26.84
CA PHE A 746 -3.20 28.78 27.47
C PHE A 746 -2.28 29.62 26.57
N GLY A 747 -2.20 30.91 26.89
CA GLY A 747 -1.42 31.90 26.15
C GLY A 747 0.09 31.85 26.42
N LEU A 748 0.88 32.49 25.57
CA LEU A 748 2.35 32.50 25.68
C LEU A 748 2.88 33.49 26.73
N ALA A 749 2.09 34.50 27.14
CA ALA A 749 2.54 35.49 28.11
C ALA A 749 2.31 35.08 29.58
N ARG A 750 3.28 35.30 30.46
CA ARG A 750 3.21 34.90 31.89
C ARG A 750 2.05 35.54 32.65
N SER A 751 1.73 36.81 32.37
CA SER A 751 0.60 37.52 33.00
C SER A 751 -0.75 37.05 32.48
N GLU A 752 -0.82 36.71 31.19
CA GLU A 752 -2.01 36.15 30.53
C GLU A 752 -2.35 34.78 31.10
N ARG A 753 -1.39 33.85 31.20
CA ARG A 753 -1.63 32.53 31.81
C ARG A 753 -2.11 32.59 33.25
N ARG A 754 -1.62 33.56 34.03
CA ARG A 754 -2.11 33.79 35.40
C ARG A 754 -3.59 34.18 35.38
N ARG A 755 -3.98 35.14 34.53
CA ARG A 755 -5.39 35.55 34.38
C ARG A 755 -6.27 34.39 33.91
N GLN A 756 -5.81 33.63 32.92
CA GLN A 756 -6.51 32.44 32.40
C GLN A 756 -6.70 31.39 33.50
N ALA A 757 -5.67 31.10 34.30
CA ALA A 757 -5.76 30.19 35.44
C ALA A 757 -6.73 30.70 36.52
N THR A 758 -6.73 32.00 36.83
CA THR A 758 -7.67 32.59 37.80
C THR A 758 -9.11 32.46 37.34
N ILE A 759 -9.40 32.73 36.06
CA ILE A 759 -10.76 32.59 35.50
C ILE A 759 -11.19 31.12 35.48
N LEU A 760 -10.31 30.21 35.03
CA LEU A 760 -10.61 28.77 34.94
C LEU A 760 -10.83 28.11 36.32
N LEU A 761 -10.17 28.62 37.37
CA LEU A 761 -10.36 28.17 38.76
C LEU A 761 -11.51 28.90 39.49
N GLY A 762 -12.10 29.92 38.87
CA GLY A 762 -13.21 30.71 39.42
C GLY A 762 -14.55 29.99 39.40
N ILE A 763 -15.56 30.58 40.05
CA ILE A 763 -16.91 30.02 40.22
C ILE A 763 -17.59 29.69 38.89
N ASP A 764 -17.35 30.47 37.84
CA ASP A 764 -17.94 30.26 36.50
C ASP A 764 -17.36 29.03 35.76
N TRP A 765 -16.34 28.38 36.29
CA TRP A 765 -15.69 27.21 35.71
C TRP A 765 -15.47 26.14 36.79
N LEU A 766 -14.22 25.73 37.05
CA LEU A 766 -13.92 24.64 37.98
C LEU A 766 -14.40 24.95 39.39
N GLY A 767 -14.44 26.23 39.79
CA GLY A 767 -14.93 26.70 41.08
C GLY A 767 -16.39 26.34 41.37
N GLY A 768 -17.25 26.32 40.36
CA GLY A 768 -18.68 26.00 40.49
C GLY A 768 -18.98 24.50 40.52
N ILE A 769 -18.03 23.64 40.13
CA ILE A 769 -18.20 22.19 40.20
C ILE A 769 -18.16 21.74 41.66
N SER A 770 -19.17 20.96 42.06
CA SER A 770 -19.26 20.36 43.40
C SER A 770 -18.00 19.60 43.78
N ALA A 771 -17.62 19.65 45.05
CA ALA A 771 -16.44 18.94 45.54
C ALA A 771 -16.60 17.40 45.48
N ALA A 772 -17.83 16.89 45.37
CA ALA A 772 -18.14 15.46 45.23
C ALA A 772 -18.18 14.98 43.77
N GLU A 773 -18.03 15.88 42.78
CA GLU A 773 -18.05 15.48 41.37
C GLU A 773 -16.62 15.17 40.85
N PRO A 774 -16.43 14.05 40.12
CA PRO A 774 -15.16 13.76 39.47
C PRO A 774 -14.83 14.77 38.38
N VAL A 775 -13.60 15.30 38.40
CA VAL A 775 -13.12 16.31 37.45
C VAL A 775 -11.77 15.91 36.85
N ILE A 776 -11.65 16.08 35.54
CA ILE A 776 -10.41 15.92 34.78
C ILE A 776 -10.17 17.19 33.97
N LEU A 777 -9.02 17.84 34.18
CA LEU A 777 -8.56 19.00 33.45
C LEU A 777 -7.34 18.64 32.57
N CYS A 778 -7.51 18.76 31.26
CA CYS A 778 -6.51 18.50 30.23
C CYS A 778 -6.12 19.78 29.49
N GLY A 779 -4.89 19.86 28.99
CA GLY A 779 -4.52 20.91 28.05
C GLY A 779 -3.04 21.22 27.93
N ASP A 780 -2.71 21.99 26.88
CA ASP A 780 -1.44 22.72 26.79
C ASP A 780 -1.53 24.00 27.63
N MET A 781 -0.89 23.97 28.79
CA MET A 781 -0.88 25.08 29.74
C MET A 781 0.20 26.12 29.39
N ASN A 782 1.02 25.89 28.36
CA ASN A 782 2.19 26.69 27.99
C ASN A 782 3.11 27.03 29.19
N ALA A 783 3.16 26.14 30.18
CA ALA A 783 3.81 26.35 31.46
C ALA A 783 4.35 25.03 32.03
N GLY A 784 5.52 25.06 32.64
CA GLY A 784 6.07 23.88 33.34
C GLY A 784 5.43 23.64 34.71
N PRO A 785 5.59 22.43 35.30
CA PRO A 785 4.96 22.05 36.56
C PRO A 785 5.33 22.96 37.74
N ALA A 786 6.57 23.47 37.78
CA ALA A 786 7.03 24.44 38.78
C ALA A 786 6.58 25.90 38.50
N SER A 787 5.62 26.13 37.60
CA SER A 787 5.07 27.45 37.34
C SER A 787 4.02 27.86 38.40
N PRO A 788 3.79 29.16 38.63
CA PRO A 788 2.71 29.62 39.51
C PRO A 788 1.31 29.14 39.08
N VAL A 789 1.13 28.87 37.78
CA VAL A 789 -0.14 28.43 37.17
C VAL A 789 -0.40 26.95 37.46
N CYS A 790 0.59 26.09 37.19
CA CYS A 790 0.48 24.67 37.53
C CYS A 790 0.39 24.47 39.05
N ARG A 791 1.06 25.32 39.85
CA ARG A 791 0.89 25.32 41.32
C ARG A 791 -0.48 25.77 41.79
N SER A 792 -1.14 26.75 41.13
CA SER A 792 -2.49 27.16 41.55
C SER A 792 -3.53 26.09 41.22
N ILE A 793 -3.40 25.41 40.07
CA ILE A 793 -4.23 24.24 39.72
C ILE A 793 -3.95 23.09 40.68
N GLY A 794 -2.66 22.82 40.96
CA GLY A 794 -2.19 21.77 41.86
C GLY A 794 -2.61 21.91 43.34
N ARG A 795 -3.25 23.01 43.73
CA ARG A 795 -3.87 23.16 45.07
C ARG A 795 -5.21 22.42 45.20
N ARG A 796 -5.90 22.17 44.08
CA ARG A 796 -7.20 21.48 44.03
C ARG A 796 -7.15 20.13 43.30
N PHE A 797 -6.20 19.96 42.39
CA PHE A 797 -6.11 18.77 41.52
C PHE A 797 -4.74 18.10 41.59
N ARG A 798 -4.71 16.76 41.54
CA ARG A 798 -3.49 15.95 41.45
C ARG A 798 -2.93 16.01 40.02
N ASP A 799 -1.64 16.24 39.85
CA ASP A 799 -0.96 16.19 38.55
C ASP A 799 -0.65 14.74 38.19
N ALA A 800 -1.31 14.19 37.16
CA ALA A 800 -1.18 12.78 36.79
C ALA A 800 0.27 12.34 36.57
N GLN A 801 1.13 13.16 35.93
CA GLN A 801 2.52 12.76 35.70
C GLN A 801 3.38 12.80 36.97
N THR A 802 3.01 13.60 37.96
CA THR A 802 3.79 13.76 39.20
C THR A 802 3.31 12.81 40.30
N CYS A 803 2.03 12.44 40.28
CA CYS A 803 1.41 11.56 41.27
C CYS A 803 1.30 10.09 40.83
N ALA A 804 1.61 9.75 39.57
CA ALA A 804 1.66 8.37 39.10
C ALA A 804 2.82 7.58 39.74
N GLN A 805 2.53 6.38 40.25
CA GLN A 805 3.54 5.47 40.78
C GLN A 805 4.48 4.98 39.66
N ASN A 806 5.76 4.78 39.99
CA ASN A 806 6.79 4.26 39.09
C ASN A 806 6.98 5.01 37.74
N HIS A 807 6.43 6.22 37.62
CA HIS A 807 6.57 7.07 36.44
C HIS A 807 7.54 8.23 36.69
N ARG A 808 8.39 8.52 35.70
CA ARG A 808 9.24 9.72 35.70
C ARG A 808 8.59 10.78 34.81
N PRO A 809 8.21 11.97 35.33
CA PRO A 809 7.59 13.04 34.55
C PRO A 809 8.35 13.35 33.25
N GLN A 810 7.64 13.44 32.13
CA GLN A 810 8.23 13.57 30.80
C GLN A 810 7.92 14.91 30.15
N ALA A 811 8.91 15.46 29.46
CA ALA A 811 8.73 16.60 28.55
C ALA A 811 7.87 16.22 27.33
N THR A 812 7.15 17.18 26.79
CA THR A 812 6.19 17.03 25.68
C THR A 812 6.62 17.79 24.43
N PHE A 813 7.39 18.88 24.58
CA PHE A 813 7.84 19.77 23.51
C PHE A 813 9.37 19.94 23.54
N ILE A 814 10.12 19.92 22.44
CA ILE A 814 9.73 19.68 21.04
C ILE A 814 9.65 18.17 20.81
N SER A 815 8.69 17.67 20.04
CA SER A 815 8.36 16.24 19.93
C SER A 815 9.51 15.31 19.52
N THR A 816 10.49 15.80 18.76
CA THR A 816 11.71 15.07 18.36
C THR A 816 12.84 15.11 19.38
N LEU A 817 12.86 16.10 20.27
CA LEU A 817 13.80 16.23 21.38
C LEU A 817 13.09 16.91 22.55
N PRO A 818 12.29 16.16 23.35
CA PRO A 818 11.43 16.76 24.36
C PRO A 818 12.26 17.35 25.50
N VAL A 819 12.17 18.67 25.68
CA VAL A 819 12.95 19.48 26.64
C VAL A 819 12.07 20.31 27.60
N ARG A 820 10.78 20.50 27.27
CA ARG A 820 9.80 21.21 28.09
C ARG A 820 8.55 20.37 28.25
N ARG A 821 8.00 20.34 29.46
CA ARG A 821 6.69 19.78 29.78
C ARG A 821 5.69 20.94 29.80
N LEU A 822 4.78 20.98 28.82
CA LEU A 822 3.78 22.05 28.65
C LEU A 822 2.34 21.52 28.72
N ASP A 823 2.14 20.25 28.37
CA ASP A 823 0.85 19.56 28.36
C ASP A 823 0.66 18.78 29.67
N HIS A 824 -0.54 18.90 30.25
CA HIS A 824 -0.86 18.35 31.56
C HIS A 824 -2.22 17.65 31.58
N ILE A 825 -2.33 16.64 32.44
CA ILE A 825 -3.58 16.05 32.89
C ILE A 825 -3.61 16.24 34.40
N PHE A 826 -4.59 16.98 34.89
CA PHE A 826 -4.88 17.20 36.30
C PHE A 826 -6.20 16.51 36.64
N VAL A 827 -6.28 15.84 37.79
CA VAL A 827 -7.45 15.05 38.20
C VAL A 827 -7.89 15.41 39.62
N SER A 828 -9.18 15.36 39.90
CA SER A 828 -9.72 15.51 41.26
C SER A 828 -9.25 14.37 42.19
N PRO A 829 -9.37 14.54 43.53
CA PRO A 829 -9.05 13.48 44.49
C PRO A 829 -9.79 12.14 44.28
N HIS A 830 -10.90 12.13 43.53
CA HIS A 830 -11.64 10.90 43.17
C HIS A 830 -10.89 9.91 42.26
N PHE A 831 -9.71 10.25 41.70
CA PHE A 831 -9.03 9.43 40.69
C PHE A 831 -7.68 8.88 41.11
N THR A 832 -7.58 7.57 41.33
CA THR A 832 -6.28 6.89 41.44
C THR A 832 -5.62 6.79 40.06
N ILE A 833 -4.41 7.32 39.97
CA ILE A 833 -3.63 7.35 38.73
C ILE A 833 -2.84 6.03 38.63
N CYS A 834 -3.37 5.10 37.84
CA CYS A 834 -2.85 3.74 37.69
C CYS A 834 -1.54 3.71 36.88
N SER A 835 -1.49 4.44 35.77
CA SER A 835 -0.29 4.55 34.94
C SER A 835 -0.29 5.83 34.10
N VAL A 836 0.88 6.23 33.60
CA VAL A 836 1.04 7.32 32.65
C VAL A 836 1.95 6.89 31.51
N MET A 837 1.51 7.17 30.27
CA MET A 837 2.23 6.84 29.05
C MET A 837 2.40 8.08 28.16
N GLN A 838 3.57 8.22 27.56
CA GLN A 838 3.81 9.16 26.47
C GLN A 838 4.25 8.37 25.21
N PRO A 839 3.39 8.26 24.18
CA PRO A 839 3.78 7.70 22.89
C PRO A 839 4.98 8.43 22.28
N ARG A 840 6.08 7.69 22.09
CA ARG A 840 7.33 8.17 21.45
C ARG A 840 7.64 7.45 20.13
N SER A 841 6.61 6.96 19.45
CA SER A 841 6.76 6.36 18.12
C SER A 841 7.28 7.40 17.11
N PRO A 842 7.96 6.99 16.03
CA PRO A 842 8.38 7.93 14.98
C PRO A 842 7.22 8.67 14.32
N THR A 843 6.00 8.11 14.36
CA THR A 843 4.77 8.81 13.98
C THR A 843 4.46 9.92 14.98
N ALA A 844 4.43 9.63 16.29
CA ALA A 844 4.18 10.64 17.33
C ALA A 844 5.21 11.78 17.31
N GLN A 845 6.49 11.46 17.11
CA GLN A 845 7.57 12.45 16.96
C GLN A 845 7.45 13.33 15.71
N VAL A 846 6.63 12.96 14.72
CA VAL A 846 6.49 13.72 13.47
C VAL A 846 5.10 14.34 13.30
N ALA A 847 4.07 13.78 13.92
CA ALA A 847 2.66 14.14 13.72
C ALA A 847 2.28 15.54 14.24
N SER A 848 2.93 15.97 15.32
CA SER A 848 2.84 17.30 15.93
C SER A 848 4.22 17.72 16.43
N ASP A 849 4.42 18.99 16.77
CA ASP A 849 5.59 19.47 17.51
C ASP A 849 5.48 19.24 19.03
N HIS A 850 4.30 18.80 19.52
CA HIS A 850 4.08 18.23 20.84
C HIS A 850 4.00 16.69 20.81
N LEU A 851 4.30 16.04 21.94
CA LEU A 851 3.96 14.64 22.21
C LEU A 851 2.75 14.58 23.16
N PRO A 852 1.81 13.64 22.94
CA PRO A 852 0.65 13.49 23.81
C PRO A 852 1.03 12.93 25.18
N VAL A 853 0.19 13.20 26.17
CA VAL A 853 0.22 12.52 27.48
C VAL A 853 -1.06 11.68 27.58
N CYS A 854 -0.92 10.43 28.00
CA CYS A 854 -2.02 9.52 28.30
C CYS A 854 -1.91 9.08 29.77
N ALA A 855 -3.03 9.03 30.48
CA ALA A 855 -3.12 8.53 31.85
C ALA A 855 -4.23 7.48 31.96
N GLU A 856 -3.97 6.42 32.71
CA GLU A 856 -4.97 5.45 33.14
C GLU A 856 -5.44 5.83 34.54
N LEU A 857 -6.75 6.02 34.69
CA LEU A 857 -7.38 6.55 35.89
C LEU A 857 -8.45 5.57 36.37
N SER A 858 -8.35 5.09 37.61
CA SER A 858 -9.47 4.43 38.27
C SER A 858 -10.24 5.47 39.07
N LEU A 859 -11.57 5.46 38.97
CA LEU A 859 -12.40 6.21 39.90
C LEU A 859 -12.42 5.45 41.24
N GLU A 860 -12.17 6.16 42.33
CA GLU A 860 -12.38 5.69 43.70
C GLU A 860 -13.88 5.83 44.01
N GLN A 861 -14.51 4.77 44.53
CA GLN A 861 -15.93 4.76 44.94
C GLN A 861 -16.11 5.41 46.30
#